data_AF-A0A925QFI4-F1
#
_entry.id   AF-A0A925QFI4-F1
#
_cell.length_a   1.000
_cell.length_b   1.000
_cell.length_c   1.000
_cell.angle_alpha   90.00
_cell.angle_beta   90.00
_cell.angle_gamma   90.00
#
_symmetry.space_group_name_H-M   'P 1'
#
loop_
_entity.id
_entity.type
_entity.pdbx_description
1 polymer ?
#
loop_
_entity_poly.entity_id
_entity_poly.type
_entity_poly.pdbx_seq_one_letter_code
_entity_poly.pdbx_strand_id
1 'polypeptide(L)'
;MGRLHKQSNPTEVSSAWNPTGDDAAGWVYRSQLYDWKSRATVSTNTDSTQAANSYGGCGCAGGEVVTISDAVGRQKKVYSDVLGRPWKTEILNFDNTVYASSVNSYNARDQVTSTKEYQGEATSDGSCPTGTCQETTVSHDGYGRVAFQHAPEQVSGGNTAYTYKADDSLWTVSDARGARVSYSYNGRKLLTGINHSAAAPIFVPAAVSFDYDPAGNRRSMVDGMGYVVYQYDQLSRLLSESRSLNALPNAPVPNNAYTISYEYNLVGKVKGITDPFGYQVSYTHDTAGRLDSISRPGPQGFPDTMSDIHYRAFGKLKESTFRWNANSSTIAYTHDARMEVNRLQITSSVAGIQGAQYQRSNDGRVSYAQDLSDPEFDRGYSFDQMGRVTQGLTGAEARNTLPANGPYKQTYGYDAFSNLTSRTGRHWTKNVPTQTGSYVNNRNTQWQYDLDGRTTQAGTQQFRYDAAGRPVNPTGTLLDTYDGDGLAVKKYSPSASYELPSSVLGGQVVTQIGPQGNKEITYVYANGKRVGREGFWEIKSAINSGDYNIAYGSVVARTNEFSPIGDNVGVDNPYLDGGSWDRSLLYPAYGDPSTFTCAWNGLEVNCSSLNKFYLSKNREWILTLTIRGRVGGAVNQTKAELVPGGDQLGKVVYGSAGPGGEPSSVEIIAEPDSFELRSMGTMMNWIEMKPLEYGFVIPQRTQWRAVDPAEIRKALARMLDKDGCGKFVEELINRLAGDTGNPFVSDYALDLFDTVAGQGNFVRGGLADKNRVSSTVSGQMVYGKGKKPGNAAVHLGSYFNGPVQASSVNFIDAFDTLHELIHHAGLNDYYYDEQIAQTLFGMTGTPGLPDKKDYKNNRDFIGANSAYFSKVLSTKCPVLSR
;
A
#
# COMPACT_ATOMS: atom_id res chain seq x y z
N MET A 1 17.14 -44.92 24.07
CA MET A 1 16.23 -45.01 22.89
C MET A 1 16.43 -43.87 21.87
N GLY A 2 17.38 -42.94 22.06
CA GLY A 2 17.65 -41.86 21.08
C GLY A 2 16.50 -40.88 20.87
N ARG A 3 15.52 -40.86 21.79
CA ARG A 3 14.31 -40.03 21.69
C ARG A 3 14.60 -38.62 22.21
N LEU A 4 14.04 -37.61 21.56
CA LEU A 4 14.16 -36.21 21.98
C LEU A 4 13.45 -35.99 23.32
N HIS A 5 14.18 -35.94 24.43
CA HIS A 5 13.57 -35.65 25.74
C HIS A 5 13.47 -34.15 26.02
N LYS A 6 14.54 -33.40 25.74
CA LYS A 6 14.62 -31.95 25.86
C LYS A 6 15.41 -31.37 24.70
N GLN A 7 15.01 -30.18 24.26
CA GLN A 7 15.72 -29.40 23.25
C GLN A 7 15.76 -27.95 23.68
N SER A 8 16.95 -27.36 23.73
CA SER A 8 17.09 -25.94 24.01
C SER A 8 16.70 -25.11 22.80
N ASN A 9 16.30 -23.86 23.04
CA ASN A 9 16.38 -22.84 22.01
C ASN A 9 17.85 -22.63 21.60
N PRO A 10 18.13 -22.15 20.37
CA PRO A 10 19.44 -21.58 20.06
C PRO A 10 19.72 -20.42 21.02
N THR A 11 20.89 -20.45 21.66
CA THR A 11 21.27 -19.58 22.78
C THR A 11 22.62 -18.96 22.48
N GLU A 12 22.73 -17.66 22.72
CA GLU A 12 24.02 -16.96 22.68
C GLU A 12 24.91 -17.45 23.84
N VAL A 13 26.12 -17.88 23.51
CA VAL A 13 27.05 -18.44 24.50
C VAL A 13 28.45 -17.87 24.36
N SER A 14 29.16 -17.78 25.49
CA SER A 14 30.60 -17.56 25.53
C SER A 14 31.39 -18.75 24.96
N SER A 15 32.70 -18.58 24.78
CA SER A 15 33.62 -19.67 24.41
C SER A 15 33.63 -20.85 25.40
N ALA A 16 33.16 -20.62 26.64
CA ALA A 16 32.99 -21.63 27.67
C ALA A 16 31.58 -22.27 27.67
N TRP A 17 30.76 -22.02 26.65
CA TRP A 17 29.37 -22.52 26.53
C TRP A 17 28.40 -22.05 27.61
N ASN A 18 28.77 -21.02 28.37
CA ASN A 18 27.85 -20.37 29.30
C ASN A 18 26.94 -19.40 28.53
N PRO A 19 25.61 -19.41 28.78
CA PRO A 19 24.70 -18.43 28.21
C PRO A 19 25.12 -16.99 28.53
N THR A 20 25.08 -16.13 27.53
CA THR A 20 25.52 -14.72 27.61
C THR A 20 24.61 -13.81 26.80
N GLY A 21 24.89 -12.50 26.84
CA GLY A 21 24.20 -11.50 26.02
C GLY A 21 22.70 -11.51 26.29
N ASP A 22 21.90 -11.65 25.23
CA ASP A 22 20.44 -11.65 25.34
C ASP A 22 19.86 -12.88 26.06
N ASP A 23 20.65 -13.94 26.18
CA ASP A 23 20.23 -15.21 26.77
C ASP A 23 20.97 -15.52 28.09
N ALA A 24 21.57 -14.50 28.73
CA ALA A 24 22.28 -14.63 30.01
C ALA A 24 21.40 -15.18 31.17
N ALA A 25 20.07 -15.11 31.02
CA ALA A 25 19.11 -15.71 31.95
C ALA A 25 19.17 -17.25 31.97
N GLY A 26 19.81 -17.88 30.97
CA GLY A 26 20.05 -19.31 30.92
C GLY A 26 19.34 -20.02 29.78
N TRP A 27 19.52 -21.34 29.74
CA TRP A 27 18.94 -22.20 28.71
C TRP A 27 17.43 -22.39 28.89
N VAL A 28 16.69 -22.19 27.80
CA VAL A 28 15.24 -22.43 27.74
C VAL A 28 14.96 -23.68 26.91
N TYR A 29 14.10 -24.58 27.39
CA TYR A 29 13.90 -25.90 26.79
C TYR A 29 12.44 -26.18 26.43
N ARG A 30 12.23 -26.82 25.28
CA ARG A 30 11.03 -27.64 25.02
C ARG A 30 11.30 -29.08 25.44
N SER A 31 10.24 -29.81 25.79
CA SER A 31 10.36 -31.22 26.21
C SER A 31 9.24 -32.10 25.69
N GLN A 32 9.49 -33.41 25.67
CA GLN A 32 8.51 -34.40 25.23
C GLN A 32 8.47 -35.61 26.17
N LEU A 33 7.25 -36.10 26.39
CA LEU A 33 6.96 -37.38 27.04
C LEU A 33 6.54 -38.40 25.98
N TYR A 34 6.77 -39.67 26.28
CA TYR A 34 6.53 -40.77 25.35
C TYR A 34 5.86 -41.95 26.04
N ASP A 35 5.11 -42.73 25.26
CA ASP A 35 4.67 -44.05 25.67
C ASP A 35 5.80 -45.10 25.52
N TRP A 36 5.50 -46.34 25.90
CA TRP A 36 6.43 -47.46 25.78
C TRP A 36 6.82 -47.76 24.32
N LYS A 37 5.97 -47.41 23.34
CA LYS A 37 6.21 -47.56 21.89
C LYS A 37 7.04 -46.43 21.26
N SER A 38 7.49 -45.43 22.03
CA SER A 38 8.20 -44.24 21.51
C SER A 38 7.34 -43.18 20.84
N ARG A 39 6.03 -43.22 21.04
CA ARG A 39 5.14 -42.19 20.46
C ARG A 39 5.01 -41.04 21.45
N ALA A 40 5.12 -39.80 20.97
CA ALA A 40 5.05 -38.62 21.81
C ALA A 40 3.63 -38.44 22.37
N THR A 41 3.47 -38.38 23.68
CA THR A 41 2.18 -38.26 24.36
C THR A 41 1.91 -36.84 24.85
N VAL A 42 2.95 -36.11 25.26
CA VAL A 42 2.87 -34.70 25.66
C VAL A 42 4.07 -33.97 25.11
N SER A 43 3.85 -32.82 24.48
CA SER A 43 4.87 -31.86 24.11
C SER A 43 4.69 -30.59 24.92
N THR A 44 5.71 -30.21 25.69
CA THR A 44 5.72 -29.01 26.51
C THR A 44 6.61 -27.96 25.85
N ASN A 45 6.02 -26.81 25.53
CA ASN A 45 6.72 -25.66 24.97
C ASN A 45 7.60 -24.98 26.03
N THR A 46 8.42 -24.05 25.57
CA THR A 46 9.35 -23.26 26.39
C THR A 46 8.68 -22.35 27.41
N ASP A 47 7.40 -22.03 27.22
CA ASP A 47 6.57 -21.27 28.15
C ASP A 47 5.64 -22.16 28.99
N SER A 48 5.93 -23.46 29.06
CA SER A 48 5.19 -24.48 29.82
C SER A 48 3.81 -24.85 29.28
N THR A 49 3.34 -24.23 28.19
CA THR A 49 2.10 -24.70 27.53
C THR A 49 2.29 -26.08 26.91
N GLN A 50 1.22 -26.86 26.82
CA GLN A 50 1.30 -28.27 26.44
C GLN A 50 0.33 -28.61 25.31
N ALA A 51 0.80 -29.42 24.37
CA ALA A 51 -0.06 -30.18 23.46
C ALA A 51 0.05 -31.66 23.82
N ALA A 52 -1.01 -32.42 23.61
CA ALA A 52 -1.09 -33.82 23.99
C ALA A 52 -1.59 -34.69 22.84
N ASN A 53 -1.10 -35.92 22.78
CA ASN A 53 -1.60 -36.97 21.90
C ASN A 53 -2.03 -38.16 22.75
N SER A 54 -3.22 -38.68 22.49
CA SER A 54 -3.66 -39.97 23.01
C SER A 54 -3.78 -40.98 21.86
N TYR A 55 -3.44 -42.23 22.17
CA TYR A 55 -3.40 -43.30 21.19
C TYR A 55 -4.35 -44.42 21.64
N GLY A 56 -5.48 -44.55 20.95
CA GLY A 56 -6.45 -45.61 21.14
C GLY A 56 -6.34 -46.71 20.08
N GLY A 57 -7.01 -47.84 20.33
CA GLY A 57 -6.99 -49.02 19.44
C GLY A 57 -5.73 -49.87 19.59
N CYS A 58 -5.80 -51.15 19.20
CA CYS A 58 -4.66 -52.06 19.31
C CYS A 58 -3.59 -51.85 18.22
N GLY A 59 -3.94 -51.18 17.11
CA GLY A 59 -3.06 -50.91 15.96
C GLY A 59 -2.66 -52.15 15.15
N CYS A 60 -2.75 -53.35 15.71
CA CYS A 60 -2.33 -54.61 15.08
C CYS A 60 -3.31 -55.17 14.03
N ALA A 61 -4.49 -54.55 13.84
CA ALA A 61 -5.52 -55.03 12.92
C ALA A 61 -6.33 -53.89 12.28
N GLY A 62 -5.72 -52.70 12.13
CA GLY A 62 -6.44 -51.47 11.80
C GLY A 62 -7.23 -50.93 12.99
N GLY A 63 -7.61 -49.65 12.95
CA GLY A 63 -8.35 -49.02 14.04
C GLY A 63 -7.48 -48.38 15.12
N GLU A 64 -6.21 -48.07 14.83
CA GLU A 64 -5.50 -47.06 15.61
C GLU A 64 -6.23 -45.72 15.46
N VAL A 65 -6.45 -45.06 16.58
CA VAL A 65 -7.03 -43.71 16.63
C VAL A 65 -6.09 -42.82 17.42
N VAL A 66 -5.59 -41.78 16.77
CA VAL A 66 -4.77 -40.76 17.43
C VAL A 66 -5.63 -39.54 17.67
N THR A 67 -5.84 -39.17 18.93
CA THR A 67 -6.45 -37.87 19.28
C THR A 67 -5.33 -36.88 19.56
N ILE A 68 -5.29 -35.81 18.78
CA ILE A 68 -4.32 -34.72 18.90
C ILE A 68 -5.05 -33.54 19.52
N SER A 69 -4.57 -33.07 20.66
CA SER A 69 -5.10 -31.93 21.39
C SER A 69 -4.04 -30.85 21.48
N ASP A 70 -4.39 -29.63 21.11
CA ASP A 70 -3.49 -28.49 21.25
C ASP A 70 -3.60 -27.81 22.63
N ALA A 71 -2.78 -26.78 22.82
CA ALA A 71 -2.66 -26.08 24.10
C ALA A 71 -3.85 -25.16 24.46
N VAL A 72 -4.84 -25.02 23.58
CA VAL A 72 -6.10 -24.31 23.85
C VAL A 72 -7.29 -25.27 23.88
N GLY A 73 -7.05 -26.58 23.80
CA GLY A 73 -8.07 -27.62 23.93
C GLY A 73 -8.79 -27.99 22.64
N ARG A 74 -8.38 -27.48 21.47
CA ARG A 74 -8.93 -27.95 20.19
C ARG A 74 -8.42 -29.36 19.90
N GLN A 75 -9.29 -30.19 19.34
CA GLN A 75 -8.98 -31.61 19.14
C GLN A 75 -9.26 -32.04 17.71
N LYS A 76 -8.42 -32.96 17.23
CA LYS A 76 -8.70 -33.77 16.04
C LYS A 76 -8.40 -35.24 16.28
N LYS A 77 -9.19 -36.13 15.69
CA LYS A 77 -8.95 -37.57 15.68
C LYS A 77 -8.51 -38.02 14.29
N VAL A 78 -7.48 -38.85 14.24
CA VAL A 78 -6.98 -39.46 13.00
C VAL A 78 -7.10 -40.97 13.14
N TYR A 79 -7.82 -41.59 12.21
CA TYR A 79 -8.09 -43.02 12.18
C TYR A 79 -7.25 -43.67 11.09
N SER A 80 -6.53 -44.72 11.47
CA SER A 80 -5.68 -45.49 10.56
C SER A 80 -6.34 -46.81 10.17
N ASP A 81 -6.16 -47.21 8.92
CA ASP A 81 -6.61 -48.51 8.42
C ASP A 81 -5.64 -49.63 8.80
N VAL A 82 -5.86 -50.84 8.28
CA VAL A 82 -5.03 -52.02 8.55
C VAL A 82 -3.59 -51.90 8.08
N LEU A 83 -3.32 -50.99 7.13
CA LEU A 83 -1.98 -50.71 6.61
C LEU A 83 -1.34 -49.49 7.30
N GLY A 84 -2.02 -48.90 8.29
CA GLY A 84 -1.55 -47.71 9.00
C GLY A 84 -1.77 -46.40 8.24
N ARG A 85 -2.51 -46.42 7.13
CA ARG A 85 -2.79 -45.21 6.33
C ARG A 85 -3.95 -44.43 6.98
N PRO A 86 -3.90 -43.08 7.01
CA PRO A 86 -5.00 -42.28 7.53
C PRO A 86 -6.19 -42.34 6.58
N TRP A 87 -7.26 -43.02 6.98
CA TRP A 87 -8.46 -43.15 6.15
C TRP A 87 -9.59 -42.23 6.61
N LYS A 88 -9.61 -41.80 7.88
CA LYS A 88 -10.57 -40.81 8.38
C LYS A 88 -9.90 -39.82 9.32
N THR A 89 -10.29 -38.56 9.22
CA THR A 89 -9.95 -37.50 10.18
C THR A 89 -11.21 -36.79 10.64
N GLU A 90 -11.34 -36.53 11.93
CA GLU A 90 -12.44 -35.77 12.51
C GLU A 90 -11.89 -34.55 13.26
N ILE A 91 -12.42 -33.36 12.96
CA ILE A 91 -12.20 -32.14 13.76
C ILE A 91 -13.35 -32.05 14.75
N LEU A 92 -13.05 -31.78 16.01
CA LEU A 92 -14.06 -31.72 17.07
C LEU A 92 -14.39 -30.28 17.46
N ASN A 93 -15.65 -30.07 17.84
CA ASN A 93 -16.05 -28.93 18.65
C ASN A 93 -15.45 -29.03 20.06
N PHE A 94 -15.45 -27.93 20.81
CA PHE A 94 -14.95 -27.91 22.19
C PHE A 94 -15.78 -28.77 23.17
N ASP A 95 -17.01 -29.15 22.80
CA ASP A 95 -17.84 -30.11 23.52
C ASP A 95 -17.57 -31.59 23.14
N ASN A 96 -16.56 -31.83 22.29
CA ASN A 96 -16.15 -33.12 21.72
C ASN A 96 -17.11 -33.74 20.69
N THR A 97 -18.14 -33.04 20.24
CA THR A 97 -18.94 -33.45 19.06
C THR A 97 -18.13 -33.25 17.78
N VAL A 98 -18.43 -34.01 16.72
CA VAL A 98 -17.71 -33.88 15.44
C VAL A 98 -18.18 -32.64 14.69
N TYR A 99 -17.26 -31.72 14.44
CA TYR A 99 -17.48 -30.52 13.64
C TYR A 99 -17.41 -30.80 12.14
N ALA A 100 -16.39 -31.56 11.72
CA ALA A 100 -16.15 -31.91 10.33
C ALA A 100 -15.39 -33.24 10.24
N SER A 101 -15.61 -33.99 9.16
CA SER A 101 -14.89 -35.24 8.87
C SER A 101 -14.27 -35.22 7.48
N SER A 102 -13.14 -35.89 7.31
CA SER A 102 -12.54 -36.16 6.00
C SER A 102 -12.26 -37.66 5.90
N VAL A 103 -12.65 -38.29 4.79
CA VAL A 103 -12.54 -39.73 4.55
C VAL A 103 -11.80 -39.99 3.24
N ASN A 104 -10.69 -40.71 3.30
CA ASN A 104 -9.87 -41.11 2.17
C ASN A 104 -10.14 -42.57 1.79
N SER A 105 -10.36 -42.81 0.50
CA SER A 105 -10.44 -44.14 -0.09
C SER A 105 -9.16 -44.44 -0.87
N TYR A 106 -8.62 -45.64 -0.74
CA TYR A 106 -7.37 -46.04 -1.38
C TYR A 106 -7.57 -47.21 -2.33
N ASN A 107 -6.81 -47.25 -3.44
CA ASN A 107 -6.72 -48.43 -4.28
C ASN A 107 -5.78 -49.49 -3.69
N ALA A 108 -5.63 -50.63 -4.38
CA ALA A 108 -4.76 -51.73 -3.96
C ALA A 108 -3.25 -51.41 -4.03
N ARG A 109 -2.86 -50.23 -4.54
CA ARG A 109 -1.48 -49.74 -4.60
C ARG A 109 -1.22 -48.61 -3.61
N ASP A 110 -2.09 -48.46 -2.60
CA ASP A 110 -1.98 -47.42 -1.56
C ASP A 110 -2.13 -45.98 -2.05
N GLN A 111 -2.80 -45.78 -3.18
CA GLN A 111 -3.01 -44.46 -3.75
C GLN A 111 -4.43 -43.97 -3.45
N VAL A 112 -4.55 -42.71 -3.04
CA VAL A 112 -5.86 -42.07 -2.79
C VAL A 112 -6.66 -42.03 -4.09
N THR A 113 -7.92 -42.45 -4.03
CA THR A 113 -8.85 -42.44 -5.17
C THR A 113 -10.05 -41.52 -4.97
N SER A 114 -10.39 -41.27 -3.70
CA SER A 114 -11.44 -40.33 -3.31
C SER A 114 -11.13 -39.75 -1.94
N THR A 115 -11.39 -38.46 -1.78
CA THR A 115 -11.40 -37.75 -0.50
C THR A 115 -12.76 -37.08 -0.36
N LYS A 116 -13.55 -37.53 0.63
CA LYS A 116 -14.85 -36.97 0.97
C LYS A 116 -14.73 -36.13 2.22
N GLU A 117 -15.20 -34.90 2.17
CA GLU A 117 -15.24 -33.99 3.30
C GLU A 117 -16.70 -33.79 3.72
N TYR A 118 -16.98 -33.86 5.02
CA TYR A 118 -18.33 -33.78 5.59
C TYR A 118 -18.42 -32.64 6.58
N GLN A 119 -19.57 -31.96 6.56
CA GLN A 119 -20.03 -31.14 7.68
C GLN A 119 -20.60 -32.08 8.76
N GLY A 120 -19.87 -32.23 9.86
CA GLY A 120 -20.17 -33.18 10.93
C GLY A 120 -19.57 -34.58 10.70
N GLU A 121 -20.24 -35.60 11.23
CA GLU A 121 -19.82 -37.00 11.11
C GLU A 121 -19.93 -37.52 9.67
N ALA A 122 -18.98 -38.35 9.27
CA ALA A 122 -19.09 -39.10 8.02
C ALA A 122 -20.27 -40.07 8.10
N THR A 123 -20.99 -40.25 6.98
CA THR A 123 -22.14 -41.17 6.95
C THR A 123 -21.68 -42.62 7.10
N SER A 124 -22.50 -43.44 7.76
CA SER A 124 -22.18 -44.85 8.02
C SER A 124 -22.19 -45.71 6.75
N ASP A 125 -22.93 -45.29 5.72
CA ASP A 125 -23.02 -45.95 4.42
C ASP A 125 -21.94 -45.46 3.43
N GLY A 126 -21.14 -44.47 3.81
CA GLY A 126 -20.11 -43.87 2.96
C GLY A 126 -20.66 -43.02 1.81
N SER A 127 -21.96 -42.71 1.79
CA SER A 127 -22.55 -41.77 0.84
C SER A 127 -21.97 -40.37 0.99
N CYS A 128 -22.08 -39.54 -0.04
CA CYS A 128 -21.70 -38.12 0.01
C CYS A 128 -22.92 -37.27 -0.35
N PRO A 129 -23.81 -36.95 0.62
CA PRO A 129 -25.02 -36.19 0.37
C PRO A 129 -24.69 -34.74 -0.03
N THR A 130 -25.41 -34.22 -1.03
CA THR A 130 -25.23 -32.85 -1.51
C THR A 130 -25.46 -31.82 -0.40
N GLY A 131 -24.54 -30.85 -0.28
CA GLY A 131 -24.62 -29.74 0.67
C GLY A 131 -24.07 -30.05 2.07
N THR A 132 -23.95 -31.32 2.46
CA THR A 132 -23.31 -31.73 3.72
C THR A 132 -22.03 -32.53 3.50
N CYS A 133 -21.77 -32.96 2.28
CA CYS A 133 -20.53 -33.59 1.86
C CYS A 133 -20.07 -33.06 0.50
N GLN A 134 -18.76 -32.98 0.30
CA GLN A 134 -18.11 -32.71 -0.98
C GLN A 134 -17.00 -33.73 -1.25
N GLU A 135 -16.78 -34.07 -2.52
CA GLU A 135 -15.89 -35.17 -2.91
C GLU A 135 -14.88 -34.73 -3.97
N THR A 136 -13.61 -35.03 -3.70
CA THR A 136 -12.53 -34.98 -4.69
C THR A 136 -12.24 -36.41 -5.14
N THR A 137 -12.20 -36.69 -6.44
CA THR A 137 -11.78 -38.01 -6.94
C THR A 137 -10.49 -37.92 -7.75
N VAL A 138 -9.67 -38.98 -7.67
CA VAL A 138 -8.39 -39.08 -8.37
C VAL A 138 -8.27 -40.47 -8.97
N SER A 139 -7.86 -40.56 -10.23
CA SER A 139 -7.48 -41.81 -10.87
C SER A 139 -6.02 -41.78 -11.27
N HIS A 140 -5.42 -42.96 -11.37
CA HIS A 140 -4.01 -43.13 -11.66
C HIS A 140 -3.84 -44.00 -12.91
N ASP A 141 -2.78 -43.74 -13.68
CA ASP A 141 -2.42 -44.58 -14.81
C ASP A 141 -1.70 -45.87 -14.37
N GLY A 142 -1.29 -46.69 -15.34
CA GLY A 142 -0.60 -47.96 -15.09
C GLY A 142 0.73 -47.83 -14.31
N TYR A 143 1.35 -46.64 -14.34
CA TYR A 143 2.60 -46.31 -13.65
C TYR A 143 2.36 -45.61 -12.30
N GLY A 144 1.10 -45.41 -11.91
CA GLY A 144 0.74 -44.80 -10.64
C GLY A 144 0.82 -43.27 -10.63
N ARG A 145 0.88 -42.62 -11.79
CA ARG A 145 0.82 -41.15 -11.91
C ARG A 145 -0.64 -40.71 -12.00
N VAL A 146 -0.96 -39.50 -11.56
CA VAL A 146 -2.34 -38.97 -11.63
C VAL A 146 -2.78 -38.87 -13.10
N ALA A 147 -3.89 -39.49 -13.47
CA ALA A 147 -4.44 -39.44 -14.83
C ALA A 147 -5.63 -38.48 -14.93
N PHE A 148 -6.53 -38.54 -13.96
CA PHE A 148 -7.67 -37.62 -13.86
C PHE A 148 -7.87 -37.20 -12.41
N GLN A 149 -8.27 -35.95 -12.22
CA GLN A 149 -8.68 -35.40 -10.93
C GLN A 149 -9.99 -34.63 -11.10
N HIS A 150 -10.98 -34.92 -10.27
CA HIS A 150 -12.21 -34.15 -10.14
C HIS A 150 -12.19 -33.40 -8.81
N ALA A 151 -12.26 -32.08 -8.84
CA ALA A 151 -12.46 -31.24 -7.66
C ALA A 151 -13.96 -30.96 -7.44
N PRO A 152 -14.42 -30.73 -6.20
CA PRO A 152 -15.85 -30.54 -5.92
C PRO A 152 -16.48 -29.39 -6.70
N GLU A 153 -15.73 -28.31 -6.87
CA GLU A 153 -16.17 -27.13 -7.59
C GLU A 153 -16.23 -27.34 -9.10
N GLN A 154 -15.74 -28.45 -9.67
CA GLN A 154 -15.91 -28.72 -11.10
C GLN A 154 -17.35 -29.18 -11.38
N VAL A 155 -17.80 -29.01 -12.62
CA VAL A 155 -19.11 -29.55 -13.03
C VAL A 155 -19.13 -31.07 -12.86
N SER A 156 -20.29 -31.65 -12.54
CA SER A 156 -20.44 -33.11 -12.45
C SER A 156 -19.96 -33.79 -13.72
N GLY A 157 -19.06 -34.78 -13.58
CA GLY A 157 -18.43 -35.49 -14.70
C GLY A 157 -17.25 -34.76 -15.37
N GLY A 158 -17.02 -33.48 -15.06
CA GLY A 158 -15.83 -32.73 -15.47
C GLY A 158 -14.60 -33.15 -14.67
N ASN A 159 -13.41 -33.03 -15.23
CA ASN A 159 -12.16 -33.34 -14.54
C ASN A 159 -10.99 -32.59 -15.18
N THR A 160 -9.89 -32.53 -14.43
CA THR A 160 -8.56 -32.20 -14.95
C THR A 160 -7.86 -33.49 -15.35
N ALA A 161 -7.48 -33.60 -16.63
CA ALA A 161 -6.81 -34.76 -17.21
C ALA A 161 -5.32 -34.48 -17.42
N TYR A 162 -4.47 -35.43 -17.01
CA TYR A 162 -3.01 -35.38 -17.14
C TYR A 162 -2.54 -36.51 -18.04
N THR A 163 -1.63 -36.21 -18.96
CA THR A 163 -0.95 -37.21 -19.78
C THR A 163 0.54 -37.03 -19.70
N TYR A 164 1.28 -38.13 -19.88
CA TYR A 164 2.72 -38.16 -19.72
C TYR A 164 3.38 -38.81 -20.93
N LYS A 165 4.64 -38.47 -21.16
CA LYS A 165 5.50 -39.16 -22.10
C LYS A 165 5.99 -40.49 -21.51
N ALA A 166 6.63 -41.31 -22.34
CA ALA A 166 7.22 -42.58 -21.93
C ALA A 166 8.38 -42.43 -20.93
N ASP A 167 8.90 -41.22 -20.77
CA ASP A 167 10.00 -40.87 -19.84
C ASP A 167 9.50 -40.17 -18.56
N ASP A 168 8.21 -40.31 -18.24
CA ASP A 168 7.52 -39.70 -17.10
C ASP A 168 7.38 -38.16 -17.10
N SER A 169 7.85 -37.48 -18.14
CA SER A 169 7.64 -36.04 -18.28
C SER A 169 6.16 -35.73 -18.56
N LEU A 170 5.61 -34.71 -17.90
CA LEU A 170 4.24 -34.24 -18.12
C LEU A 170 4.09 -33.78 -19.57
N TRP A 171 3.19 -34.38 -20.33
CA TRP A 171 2.97 -34.01 -21.72
C TRP A 171 1.90 -32.95 -21.84
N THR A 172 0.68 -33.22 -21.35
CA THR A 172 -0.42 -32.26 -21.40
C THR A 172 -1.29 -32.30 -20.17
N VAL A 173 -1.87 -31.15 -19.84
CA VAL A 173 -2.95 -31.01 -18.85
C VAL A 173 -4.17 -30.43 -19.57
N SER A 174 -5.35 -30.99 -19.36
CA SER A 174 -6.61 -30.44 -19.88
C SER A 174 -7.58 -30.23 -18.72
N ASP A 175 -8.18 -29.05 -18.63
CA ASP A 175 -9.18 -28.75 -17.59
C ASP A 175 -10.59 -29.20 -17.99
N ALA A 176 -11.57 -29.04 -17.10
CA ALA A 176 -12.94 -29.48 -17.37
C ALA A 176 -13.66 -28.67 -18.45
N ARG A 177 -13.10 -27.54 -18.91
CA ARG A 177 -13.58 -26.79 -20.09
C ARG A 177 -13.07 -27.36 -21.41
N GLY A 178 -12.15 -28.33 -21.36
CA GLY A 178 -11.42 -28.83 -22.51
C GLY A 178 -10.28 -27.92 -22.95
N ALA A 179 -9.91 -26.90 -22.15
CA ALA A 179 -8.72 -26.11 -22.40
C ALA A 179 -7.48 -26.93 -22.04
N ARG A 180 -6.54 -27.03 -22.98
CA ARG A 180 -5.36 -27.90 -22.90
C ARG A 180 -4.08 -27.10 -22.94
N VAL A 181 -3.15 -27.41 -22.05
CA VAL A 181 -1.75 -26.98 -22.10
C VAL A 181 -0.86 -28.17 -22.45
N SER A 182 0.18 -27.94 -23.26
CA SER A 182 1.15 -28.94 -23.69
C SER A 182 2.58 -28.46 -23.47
N TYR A 183 3.43 -29.38 -23.01
CA TYR A 183 4.81 -29.12 -22.61
C TYR A 183 5.79 -29.84 -23.55
N SER A 184 6.83 -29.11 -23.97
CA SER A 184 7.93 -29.63 -24.80
C SER A 184 9.23 -29.60 -24.03
N TYR A 185 10.09 -30.61 -24.21
CA TYR A 185 11.35 -30.74 -23.47
C TYR A 185 12.51 -31.04 -24.42
N ASN A 186 13.71 -30.59 -24.08
CA ASN A 186 14.94 -31.00 -24.77
C ASN A 186 15.44 -32.37 -24.32
N GLY A 187 16.57 -32.83 -24.88
CA GLY A 187 17.20 -34.11 -24.54
C GLY A 187 17.62 -34.26 -23.07
N ARG A 188 17.76 -33.16 -22.32
CA ARG A 188 18.08 -33.13 -20.88
C ARG A 188 16.84 -33.01 -19.99
N LYS A 189 15.65 -33.12 -20.57
CA LYS A 189 14.35 -32.95 -19.88
C LYS A 189 14.13 -31.55 -19.30
N LEU A 190 14.80 -30.54 -19.84
CA LEU A 190 14.51 -29.14 -19.53
C LEU A 190 13.34 -28.65 -20.40
N LEU A 191 12.44 -27.87 -19.81
CA LEU A 191 11.23 -27.36 -20.45
C LEU A 191 11.58 -26.34 -21.53
N THR A 192 11.28 -26.63 -22.79
CA THR A 192 11.56 -25.77 -23.95
C THR A 192 10.36 -25.00 -24.48
N GLY A 193 9.14 -25.40 -24.10
CA GLY A 193 7.96 -24.63 -24.50
C GLY A 193 6.66 -25.05 -23.84
N ILE A 194 5.75 -24.09 -23.77
CA ILE A 194 4.40 -24.20 -23.21
C ILE A 194 3.43 -23.68 -24.27
N ASN A 195 2.50 -24.53 -24.70
CA ASN A 195 1.49 -24.18 -25.70
C ASN A 195 0.08 -24.47 -25.18
N HIS A 196 -0.83 -23.54 -25.40
CA HIS A 196 -2.24 -23.67 -25.01
C HIS A 196 -3.12 -23.90 -26.24
N SER A 197 -4.24 -24.58 -26.05
CA SER A 197 -5.28 -24.78 -27.06
C SER A 197 -6.64 -24.94 -26.40
N ALA A 198 -7.68 -24.35 -26.97
CA ALA A 198 -9.06 -24.52 -26.49
C ALA A 198 -10.04 -24.27 -27.64
N ALA A 199 -11.26 -24.77 -27.52
CA ALA A 199 -12.34 -24.43 -28.44
C ALA A 199 -12.83 -22.99 -28.17
N ALA A 200 -13.23 -22.27 -29.21
CA ALA A 200 -13.90 -20.98 -29.06
C ALA A 200 -15.17 -21.16 -28.19
N PRO A 201 -15.51 -20.21 -27.30
CA PRO A 201 -14.98 -18.85 -27.18
C PRO A 201 -13.81 -18.67 -26.19
N ILE A 202 -13.14 -19.74 -25.75
CA ILE A 202 -12.02 -19.64 -24.80
C ILE A 202 -10.80 -19.05 -25.51
N PHE A 203 -10.26 -17.96 -24.97
CA PHE A 203 -9.08 -17.32 -25.52
C PHE A 203 -7.83 -18.16 -25.30
N VAL A 204 -7.00 -18.27 -26.33
CA VAL A 204 -5.74 -19.01 -26.28
C VAL A 204 -4.59 -18.00 -26.18
N PRO A 205 -3.79 -18.03 -25.10
CA PRO A 205 -2.66 -17.12 -24.96
C PRO A 205 -1.49 -17.49 -25.88
N ALA A 206 -0.55 -16.55 -26.04
CA ALA A 206 0.67 -16.78 -26.80
C ALA A 206 1.50 -17.95 -26.24
N ALA A 207 2.17 -18.66 -27.14
CA ALA A 207 3.11 -19.72 -26.79
C ALA A 207 4.32 -19.15 -26.03
N VAL A 208 4.89 -19.97 -25.15
CA VAL A 208 6.13 -19.66 -24.43
C VAL A 208 7.22 -20.59 -24.94
N SER A 209 8.44 -20.08 -25.13
CA SER A 209 9.62 -20.89 -25.45
C SER A 209 10.84 -20.51 -24.62
N PHE A 210 11.72 -21.49 -24.39
CA PHE A 210 12.93 -21.34 -23.58
C PHE A 210 14.13 -21.99 -24.28
N ASP A 211 15.28 -21.31 -24.24
CA ASP A 211 16.57 -21.90 -24.63
C ASP A 211 17.49 -22.05 -23.43
N TYR A 212 18.43 -23.00 -23.53
CA TYR A 212 19.39 -23.31 -22.49
C TYR A 212 20.81 -23.36 -23.02
N ASP A 213 21.78 -23.04 -22.17
CA ASP A 213 23.19 -23.28 -22.43
C ASP A 213 23.60 -24.76 -22.19
N PRO A 214 24.84 -25.16 -22.52
CA PRO A 214 25.33 -26.52 -22.26
C PRO A 214 25.46 -26.89 -20.78
N ALA A 215 25.44 -25.96 -19.83
CA ALA A 215 25.39 -26.26 -18.40
C ALA A 215 23.95 -26.58 -17.95
N GLY A 216 22.95 -26.08 -18.68
CA GLY A 216 21.53 -26.20 -18.36
C GLY A 216 20.93 -24.91 -17.80
N ASN A 217 21.66 -23.79 -17.87
CA ASN A 217 21.14 -22.48 -17.48
C ASN A 217 20.25 -21.94 -18.60
N ARG A 218 19.10 -21.35 -18.23
CA ARG A 218 18.17 -20.76 -19.20
C ARG A 218 18.81 -19.53 -19.84
N ARG A 219 19.00 -19.50 -21.16
CA ARG A 219 19.59 -18.37 -21.89
C ARG A 219 18.54 -17.37 -22.36
N SER A 220 17.36 -17.83 -22.71
CA SER A 220 16.28 -17.00 -23.24
C SER A 220 14.91 -17.48 -22.76
N MET A 221 13.96 -16.55 -22.75
CA MET A 221 12.53 -16.82 -22.67
C MET A 221 11.83 -15.92 -23.69
N VAL A 222 10.92 -16.48 -24.49
CA VAL A 222 10.01 -15.72 -25.35
C VAL A 222 8.59 -16.01 -24.89
N ASP A 223 7.81 -14.95 -24.64
CA ASP A 223 6.44 -15.00 -24.14
C ASP A 223 5.54 -14.01 -24.90
N GLY A 224 4.28 -13.86 -24.48
CA GLY A 224 3.33 -12.93 -25.11
C GLY A 224 3.67 -11.44 -24.95
N MET A 225 4.58 -11.09 -24.04
CA MET A 225 5.00 -9.71 -23.76
C MET A 225 6.27 -9.32 -24.51
N GLY A 226 7.12 -10.28 -24.86
CA GLY A 226 8.35 -10.06 -25.59
C GLY A 226 9.36 -11.16 -25.32
N TYR A 227 10.61 -10.77 -25.09
CA TYR A 227 11.70 -11.72 -24.84
C TYR A 227 12.57 -11.28 -23.66
N VAL A 228 13.19 -12.25 -23.01
CA VAL A 228 14.16 -12.08 -21.92
C VAL A 228 15.44 -12.80 -22.26
N VAL A 229 16.59 -12.17 -22.02
CA VAL A 229 17.92 -12.77 -22.13
C VAL A 229 18.59 -12.83 -20.76
N TYR A 230 19.17 -13.98 -20.45
CA TYR A 230 19.86 -14.23 -19.18
C TYR A 230 21.36 -14.43 -19.44
N GLN A 231 22.20 -13.81 -18.61
CA GLN A 231 23.65 -13.95 -18.66
C GLN A 231 24.18 -14.48 -17.33
N TYR A 232 25.14 -15.40 -17.39
CA TYR A 232 25.67 -16.09 -16.23
C TYR A 232 27.18 -15.94 -16.13
N ASP A 233 27.72 -16.07 -14.92
CA ASP A 233 29.15 -16.23 -14.70
C ASP A 233 29.58 -17.70 -14.86
N GLN A 234 30.89 -17.95 -14.72
CA GLN A 234 31.46 -19.29 -14.84
C GLN A 234 30.98 -20.29 -13.76
N LEU A 235 30.38 -19.79 -12.67
CA LEU A 235 29.79 -20.59 -11.60
C LEU A 235 28.27 -20.77 -11.79
N SER A 236 27.73 -20.43 -12.96
CA SER A 236 26.30 -20.47 -13.28
C SER A 236 25.42 -19.58 -12.38
N ARG A 237 25.98 -18.49 -11.85
CA ARG A 237 25.22 -17.46 -11.13
C ARG A 237 24.76 -16.37 -12.12
N LEU A 238 23.52 -15.90 -11.98
CA LEU A 238 22.90 -14.96 -12.92
C LEU A 238 23.53 -13.56 -12.76
N LEU A 239 24.23 -13.07 -13.78
CA LEU A 239 24.82 -11.72 -13.82
C LEU A 239 23.82 -10.67 -14.27
N SER A 240 22.91 -11.00 -15.19
CA SER A 240 21.87 -10.07 -15.63
C SER A 240 20.68 -10.77 -16.25
N GLU A 241 19.52 -10.13 -16.17
CA GLU A 241 18.33 -10.46 -16.96
C GLU A 241 17.81 -9.21 -17.68
N SER A 242 17.68 -9.31 -19.00
CA SER A 242 17.33 -8.19 -19.88
C SER A 242 16.00 -8.48 -20.56
N ARG A 243 14.95 -7.73 -20.20
CA ARG A 243 13.61 -7.88 -20.77
C ARG A 243 13.34 -6.81 -21.84
N SER A 244 12.91 -7.24 -23.02
CA SER A 244 12.35 -6.36 -24.04
C SER A 244 10.83 -6.54 -24.09
N LEU A 245 10.10 -5.42 -24.10
CA LEU A 245 8.64 -5.38 -24.04
C LEU A 245 8.10 -4.85 -25.37
N ASN A 246 7.33 -5.66 -26.09
CA ASN A 246 6.84 -5.34 -27.45
C ASN A 246 6.07 -4.00 -27.52
N ALA A 247 5.38 -3.63 -26.44
CA ALA A 247 4.55 -2.44 -26.36
C ALA A 247 5.29 -1.15 -25.96
N LEU A 248 6.57 -1.23 -25.59
CA LEU A 248 7.35 -0.09 -25.12
C LEU A 248 8.49 0.25 -26.10
N PRO A 249 8.41 1.38 -26.84
CA PRO A 249 9.41 1.75 -27.83
C PRO A 249 10.68 2.39 -27.23
N ASN A 250 10.64 2.84 -25.97
CA ASN A 250 11.67 3.68 -25.34
C ASN A 250 12.47 2.94 -24.24
N ALA A 251 12.84 1.69 -24.47
CA ALA A 251 13.65 0.96 -23.50
C ALA A 251 15.09 1.55 -23.41
N PRO A 252 15.77 1.45 -22.25
CA PRO A 252 17.12 1.99 -22.07
C PRO A 252 18.15 1.42 -23.07
N VAL A 253 19.07 2.28 -23.51
CA VAL A 253 20.23 1.98 -24.39
C VAL A 253 21.26 1.15 -23.60
N PRO A 254 21.96 0.14 -24.16
CA PRO A 254 22.28 -0.06 -25.59
C PRO A 254 21.40 -1.02 -26.41
N ASN A 255 20.53 -1.82 -25.80
CA ASN A 255 19.84 -2.91 -26.50
C ASN A 255 18.30 -2.77 -26.57
N ASN A 256 17.76 -1.59 -26.27
CA ASN A 256 16.31 -1.38 -26.11
C ASN A 256 15.69 -2.47 -25.21
N ALA A 257 16.32 -2.71 -24.05
CA ALA A 257 15.88 -3.70 -23.08
C ALA A 257 16.06 -3.17 -21.65
N TYR A 258 15.14 -3.55 -20.78
CA TYR A 258 15.19 -3.26 -19.36
C TYR A 258 16.04 -4.33 -18.66
N THR A 259 17.26 -3.96 -18.27
CA THR A 259 18.24 -4.90 -17.70
C THR A 259 18.37 -4.74 -16.20
N ILE A 260 18.17 -5.83 -15.45
CA ILE A 260 18.57 -5.92 -14.05
C ILE A 260 19.94 -6.61 -14.01
N SER A 261 20.89 -6.03 -13.27
CA SER A 261 22.24 -6.59 -13.11
C SER A 261 22.50 -6.97 -11.66
N TYR A 262 23.24 -8.05 -11.45
CA TYR A 262 23.55 -8.62 -10.15
C TYR A 262 25.06 -8.72 -9.96
N GLU A 263 25.48 -8.42 -8.74
CA GLU A 263 26.85 -8.65 -8.31
C GLU A 263 26.88 -9.59 -7.11
N TYR A 264 27.91 -10.43 -7.04
CA TYR A 264 28.11 -11.39 -5.96
C TYR A 264 29.42 -11.15 -5.21
N ASN A 265 29.43 -11.48 -3.93
CA ASN A 265 30.66 -11.62 -3.15
C ASN A 265 31.32 -13.00 -3.39
N LEU A 266 32.49 -13.21 -2.78
CA LEU A 266 33.26 -14.45 -2.93
C LEU A 266 32.54 -15.70 -2.40
N VAL A 267 31.59 -15.54 -1.47
CA VAL A 267 30.77 -16.63 -0.92
C VAL A 267 29.45 -16.83 -1.69
N GLY A 268 29.24 -16.11 -2.80
CA GLY A 268 28.07 -16.27 -3.67
C GLY A 268 26.79 -15.60 -3.19
N LYS A 269 26.85 -14.68 -2.22
CA LYS A 269 25.73 -13.83 -1.83
C LYS A 269 25.67 -12.59 -2.70
N VAL A 270 24.47 -12.10 -2.98
CA VAL A 270 24.26 -10.85 -3.72
C VAL A 270 24.85 -9.71 -2.91
N LYS A 271 25.77 -8.94 -3.52
CA LYS A 271 26.33 -7.71 -2.94
C LYS A 271 25.80 -6.44 -3.61
N GLY A 272 25.19 -6.57 -4.79
CA GLY A 272 24.67 -5.44 -5.56
C GLY A 272 23.55 -5.85 -6.50
N ILE A 273 22.53 -5.01 -6.61
CA ILE A 273 21.48 -5.09 -7.62
C ILE A 273 21.37 -3.71 -8.27
N THR A 274 21.49 -3.66 -9.59
CA THR A 274 21.32 -2.42 -10.37
C THR A 274 20.11 -2.57 -11.27
N ASP A 275 19.20 -1.61 -11.17
CA ASP A 275 18.01 -1.57 -12.02
C ASP A 275 18.32 -1.03 -13.43
N PRO A 276 17.37 -1.11 -14.38
CA PRO A 276 17.59 -0.65 -15.76
C PRO A 276 17.85 0.85 -15.93
N PHE A 277 17.64 1.64 -14.88
CA PHE A 277 17.76 3.09 -14.88
C PHE A 277 18.97 3.56 -14.05
N GLY A 278 19.85 2.63 -13.64
CA GLY A 278 21.08 2.92 -12.90
C GLY A 278 20.90 3.08 -11.39
N TYR A 279 19.73 2.77 -10.82
CA TYR A 279 19.54 2.76 -9.38
C TYR A 279 20.17 1.50 -8.78
N GLN A 280 21.22 1.71 -7.99
CA GLN A 280 22.03 0.63 -7.43
C GLN A 280 21.75 0.43 -5.94
N VAL A 281 21.36 -0.77 -5.56
CA VAL A 281 21.22 -1.19 -4.15
C VAL A 281 22.41 -2.09 -3.81
N SER A 282 23.14 -1.74 -2.75
CA SER A 282 24.31 -2.48 -2.26
C SER A 282 24.02 -3.19 -0.94
N TYR A 283 24.63 -4.35 -0.76
CA TYR A 283 24.43 -5.24 0.38
C TYR A 283 25.77 -5.67 0.99
N THR A 284 25.96 -5.45 2.29
CA THR A 284 27.08 -6.04 3.04
C THR A 284 26.59 -7.23 3.87
N HIS A 285 27.51 -8.15 4.14
CA HIS A 285 27.22 -9.33 4.94
C HIS A 285 28.25 -9.47 6.06
N ASP A 286 27.81 -9.96 7.21
CA ASP A 286 28.67 -10.26 8.35
C ASP A 286 29.51 -11.53 8.08
N THR A 287 30.41 -11.86 9.02
CA THR A 287 31.27 -13.05 8.92
C THR A 287 30.51 -14.37 8.96
N ALA A 288 29.26 -14.37 9.42
CA ALA A 288 28.36 -15.54 9.39
C ALA A 288 27.55 -15.60 8.08
N GLY A 289 27.74 -14.65 7.15
CA GLY A 289 27.04 -14.57 5.88
C GLY A 289 25.61 -14.06 5.99
N ARG A 290 25.24 -13.41 7.10
CA ARG A 290 23.95 -12.73 7.29
C ARG A 290 24.04 -11.29 6.80
N LEU A 291 22.90 -10.69 6.44
CA LEU A 291 22.86 -9.30 5.98
C LEU A 291 23.28 -8.33 7.10
N ASP A 292 24.23 -7.45 6.81
CA ASP A 292 24.80 -6.51 7.78
C ASP A 292 24.36 -5.06 7.49
N SER A 293 24.30 -4.68 6.22
CA SER A 293 23.72 -3.40 5.80
C SER A 293 23.16 -3.43 4.39
N ILE A 294 22.24 -2.49 4.13
CA ILE A 294 21.71 -2.15 2.82
C ILE A 294 21.99 -0.66 2.59
N SER A 295 22.52 -0.31 1.43
CA SER A 295 22.72 1.07 1.00
C SER A 295 22.08 1.30 -0.35
N ARG A 296 21.39 2.44 -0.50
CA ARG A 296 20.76 2.86 -1.76
C ARG A 296 20.93 4.36 -1.99
N PRO A 297 20.81 4.87 -3.23
CA PRO A 297 20.81 6.29 -3.50
C PRO A 297 19.71 7.01 -2.72
N GLY A 298 20.09 8.06 -1.99
CA GLY A 298 19.19 9.00 -1.35
C GLY A 298 19.25 10.40 -1.99
N PRO A 299 18.42 11.34 -1.52
CA PRO A 299 18.40 12.71 -2.04
C PRO A 299 19.74 13.41 -1.89
N GLN A 300 20.00 14.37 -2.78
CA GLN A 300 21.20 15.22 -2.77
C GLN A 300 22.53 14.44 -2.82
N GLY A 301 22.50 13.18 -3.28
CA GLY A 301 23.68 12.32 -3.39
C GLY A 301 24.13 11.67 -2.08
N PHE A 302 23.42 11.88 -0.96
CA PHE A 302 23.69 11.16 0.28
C PHE A 302 23.06 9.76 0.22
N PRO A 303 23.79 8.70 0.63
CA PRO A 303 23.21 7.37 0.70
C PRO A 303 22.13 7.31 1.79
N ASP A 304 21.07 6.58 1.52
CA ASP A 304 20.07 6.17 2.49
C ASP A 304 20.34 4.71 2.87
N THR A 305 20.48 4.42 4.17
CA THR A 305 21.02 3.13 4.62
C THR A 305 20.16 2.48 5.69
N MET A 306 20.07 1.16 5.64
CA MET A 306 19.67 0.31 6.76
C MET A 306 20.93 -0.41 7.25
N SER A 307 21.41 -0.10 8.44
CA SER A 307 22.67 -0.59 9.01
C SER A 307 22.51 -0.99 10.47
N ASP A 308 23.60 -1.42 11.12
CA ASP A 308 23.61 -1.98 12.48
C ASP A 308 22.56 -3.08 12.66
N ILE A 309 22.50 -3.98 11.67
CA ILE A 309 21.54 -5.08 11.67
C ILE A 309 22.03 -6.15 12.64
N HIS A 310 21.35 -6.25 13.78
CA HIS A 310 21.65 -7.25 14.80
C HIS A 310 20.63 -8.40 14.76
N TYR A 311 21.08 -9.59 15.14
CA TYR A 311 20.26 -10.80 15.13
C TYR A 311 20.29 -11.50 16.48
N ARG A 312 19.20 -12.21 16.80
CA ARG A 312 19.18 -13.20 17.88
C ARG A 312 19.98 -14.44 17.49
N ALA A 313 20.39 -15.26 18.46
CA ALA A 313 21.12 -16.51 18.24
C ALA A 313 20.36 -17.50 17.31
N PHE A 314 19.03 -17.46 17.31
CA PHE A 314 18.17 -18.23 16.40
C PHE A 314 17.95 -17.56 15.03
N GLY A 315 18.73 -16.51 14.70
CA GLY A 315 18.82 -15.92 13.36
C GLY A 315 17.73 -14.90 13.00
N LYS A 316 16.82 -14.55 13.90
CA LYS A 316 15.79 -13.52 13.66
C LYS A 316 16.35 -12.12 13.92
N LEU A 317 15.84 -11.15 13.16
CA LEU A 317 16.21 -9.74 13.27
C LEU A 317 15.88 -9.25 14.69
N LYS A 318 16.87 -8.68 15.38
CA LYS A 318 16.74 -8.07 16.71
C LYS A 318 16.59 -6.56 16.58
N GLU A 319 17.45 -5.94 15.80
CA GLU A 319 17.52 -4.48 15.68
C GLU A 319 18.09 -4.09 14.34
N SER A 320 17.70 -2.93 13.83
CA SER A 320 18.39 -2.25 12.74
C SER A 320 18.14 -0.74 12.80
N THR A 321 19.04 0.04 12.21
CA THR A 321 18.93 1.49 12.18
C THR A 321 18.88 2.00 10.75
N PHE A 322 17.88 2.82 10.47
CA PHE A 322 17.72 3.53 9.21
C PHE A 322 18.35 4.91 9.35
N ARG A 323 19.24 5.26 8.41
CA ARG A 323 20.01 6.51 8.46
C ARG A 323 19.97 7.24 7.14
N TRP A 324 19.84 8.55 7.24
CA TRP A 324 20.08 9.48 6.15
C TRP A 324 20.68 10.76 6.72
N ASN A 325 21.87 11.13 6.24
CA ASN A 325 22.64 12.25 6.78
C ASN A 325 22.77 12.15 8.33
N ALA A 326 22.44 13.21 9.08
CA ALA A 326 22.49 13.21 10.55
C ALA A 326 21.27 12.57 11.24
N ASN A 327 20.26 12.14 10.47
CA ASN A 327 19.00 11.60 11.00
C ASN A 327 19.05 10.08 11.10
N SER A 328 18.45 9.53 12.16
CA SER A 328 18.35 8.09 12.37
C SER A 328 17.06 7.65 13.07
N SER A 329 16.59 6.46 12.72
CA SER A 329 15.48 5.76 13.35
C SER A 329 15.86 4.31 13.58
N THR A 330 15.57 3.79 14.75
CA THR A 330 15.87 2.41 15.11
C THR A 330 14.59 1.61 15.18
N ILE A 331 14.60 0.42 14.59
CA ILE A 331 13.57 -0.59 14.76
C ILE A 331 14.13 -1.72 15.61
N ALA A 332 13.37 -2.14 16.63
CA ALA A 332 13.74 -3.20 17.55
C ALA A 332 12.62 -4.23 17.66
N TYR A 333 13.01 -5.50 17.67
CA TYR A 333 12.14 -6.66 17.84
C TYR A 333 12.53 -7.43 19.11
N THR A 334 11.64 -7.42 20.09
CA THR A 334 11.75 -8.32 21.24
C THR A 334 11.05 -9.64 20.91
N HIS A 335 11.63 -10.74 21.37
CA HIS A 335 11.10 -12.09 21.15
C HIS A 335 10.79 -12.75 22.50
N ASP A 336 9.77 -13.59 22.52
CA ASP A 336 9.45 -14.42 23.67
C ASP A 336 10.26 -15.74 23.70
N ALA A 337 10.03 -16.55 24.74
CA ALA A 337 10.66 -17.84 24.90
C ALA A 337 10.30 -18.85 23.79
N ARG A 338 9.26 -18.62 22.99
CA ARG A 338 8.92 -19.43 21.81
C ARG A 338 9.63 -18.95 20.54
N MET A 339 10.51 -17.95 20.66
CA MET A 339 11.21 -17.29 19.54
C MET A 339 10.27 -16.50 18.62
N GLU A 340 9.09 -16.12 19.12
CA GLU A 340 8.11 -15.30 18.40
C GLU A 340 8.23 -13.82 18.80
N VAL A 341 7.94 -12.91 17.87
CA VAL A 341 8.01 -11.46 18.15
C VAL A 341 6.93 -11.07 19.16
N ASN A 342 7.32 -10.67 20.36
CA ASN A 342 6.39 -10.16 21.38
C ASN A 342 6.30 -8.63 21.39
N ARG A 343 7.25 -7.92 20.78
CA ARG A 343 7.21 -6.46 20.63
C ARG A 343 7.96 -6.00 19.40
N LEU A 344 7.34 -5.11 18.64
CA LEU A 344 7.95 -4.30 17.60
C LEU A 344 7.96 -2.86 18.11
N GLN A 345 9.13 -2.24 18.18
CA GLN A 345 9.30 -0.84 18.57
C GLN A 345 10.06 -0.07 17.48
N ILE A 346 9.55 1.09 17.10
CA ILE A 346 10.23 2.05 16.23
C ILE A 346 10.50 3.30 17.06
N THR A 347 11.75 3.72 17.12
CA THR A 347 12.20 4.91 17.85
C THR A 347 12.86 5.87 16.87
N SER A 348 12.33 7.09 16.79
CA SER A 348 12.83 8.16 15.94
C SER A 348 13.21 9.37 16.79
N SER A 349 14.14 10.19 16.30
CA SER A 349 14.50 11.46 16.93
C SER A 349 13.43 12.54 16.78
N VAL A 350 12.48 12.39 15.86
CA VAL A 350 11.44 13.41 15.54
C VAL A 350 10.01 12.91 15.75
N ALA A 351 9.79 11.60 15.83
CA ALA A 351 8.51 10.99 16.14
C ALA A 351 8.58 10.25 17.48
N GLY A 352 7.47 10.21 18.23
CA GLY A 352 7.35 9.37 19.42
C GLY A 352 7.51 7.88 19.11
N ILE A 353 7.52 7.06 20.14
CA ILE A 353 7.62 5.59 19.99
C ILE A 353 6.41 5.08 19.19
N GLN A 354 6.67 4.29 18.15
CA GLN A 354 5.64 3.58 17.37
C GLN A 354 5.87 2.07 17.44
N GLY A 355 4.90 1.29 16.95
CA GLY A 355 4.94 -0.16 16.89
C GLY A 355 3.84 -0.80 17.75
N ALA A 356 4.03 -2.06 18.12
CA ALA A 356 3.02 -2.81 18.87
C ALA A 356 3.65 -3.88 19.77
N GLN A 357 2.95 -4.20 20.86
CA GLN A 357 3.23 -5.32 21.75
C GLN A 357 2.17 -6.41 21.57
N TYR A 358 2.61 -7.66 21.45
CA TYR A 358 1.75 -8.79 21.09
C TYR A 358 1.59 -9.74 22.27
N GLN A 359 0.34 -10.09 22.56
CA GLN A 359 -0.05 -11.16 23.46
C GLN A 359 -0.56 -12.33 22.63
N ARG A 360 -0.22 -13.55 23.05
CA ARG A 360 -0.56 -14.78 22.34
C ARG A 360 -1.37 -15.72 23.21
N SER A 361 -2.26 -16.45 22.55
CA SER A 361 -2.90 -17.64 23.11
C SER A 361 -1.88 -18.76 23.28
N ASN A 362 -2.24 -19.79 24.07
CA ASN A 362 -1.35 -20.91 24.37
C ASN A 362 -0.91 -21.72 23.12
N ASP A 363 -1.61 -21.60 22.01
CA ASP A 363 -1.27 -22.21 20.72
C ASP A 363 -0.31 -21.35 19.87
N GLY A 364 0.10 -20.17 20.36
CA GLY A 364 1.02 -19.25 19.69
C GLY A 364 0.36 -18.23 18.77
N ARG A 365 -0.96 -18.26 18.58
CA ARG A 365 -1.67 -17.23 17.80
C ARG A 365 -1.76 -15.93 18.57
N VAL A 366 -1.67 -14.79 17.89
CA VAL A 366 -1.87 -13.47 18.52
C VAL A 366 -3.34 -13.29 18.85
N SER A 367 -3.65 -13.12 20.13
CA SER A 367 -5.00 -12.85 20.64
C SER A 367 -5.23 -11.36 20.86
N TYR A 368 -4.16 -10.61 21.17
CA TYR A 368 -4.21 -9.18 21.38
C TYR A 368 -2.93 -8.50 20.92
N ALA A 369 -3.03 -7.35 20.27
CA ALA A 369 -1.90 -6.49 19.94
C ALA A 369 -2.17 -5.08 20.47
N GLN A 370 -1.35 -4.64 21.41
CA GLN A 370 -1.38 -3.29 21.93
C GLN A 370 -0.55 -2.38 21.04
N ASP A 371 -1.13 -1.30 20.54
CA ASP A 371 -0.38 -0.27 19.84
C ASP A 371 0.43 0.57 20.84
N LEU A 372 1.69 0.87 20.50
CA LEU A 372 2.58 1.64 21.37
C LEU A 372 2.40 3.16 21.24
N SER A 373 1.71 3.61 20.19
CA SER A 373 1.53 5.02 19.88
C SER A 373 0.11 5.51 20.11
N ASP A 374 -0.88 4.71 19.73
CA ASP A 374 -2.28 5.12 19.74
C ASP A 374 -3.21 3.93 20.01
N PRO A 375 -3.86 3.88 21.20
CA PRO A 375 -4.73 2.78 21.57
C PRO A 375 -5.96 2.63 20.66
N GLU A 376 -6.30 3.58 19.79
CA GLU A 376 -7.33 3.39 18.76
C GLU A 376 -7.01 2.20 17.82
N PHE A 377 -5.73 1.88 17.66
CA PHE A 377 -5.23 0.78 16.81
C PHE A 377 -4.89 -0.50 17.59
N ASP A 378 -5.23 -0.58 18.88
CA ASP A 378 -5.19 -1.86 19.60
C ASP A 378 -6.03 -2.90 18.85
N ARG A 379 -5.63 -4.17 18.86
CA ARG A 379 -6.31 -5.25 18.14
C ARG A 379 -6.63 -6.43 19.03
N GLY A 380 -7.78 -7.05 18.80
CA GLY A 380 -8.21 -8.28 19.46
C GLY A 380 -8.70 -9.32 18.46
N TYR A 381 -8.38 -10.60 18.70
CA TYR A 381 -8.78 -11.71 17.83
C TYR A 381 -9.42 -12.86 18.61
N SER A 382 -10.47 -13.43 18.02
CA SER A 382 -11.10 -14.67 18.47
C SER A 382 -11.03 -15.71 17.37
N PHE A 383 -10.95 -16.99 17.75
CA PHE A 383 -10.79 -18.10 16.81
C PHE A 383 -11.77 -19.24 17.08
N ASP A 384 -12.10 -20.01 16.05
CA ASP A 384 -12.89 -21.25 16.17
C ASP A 384 -12.02 -22.51 16.39
N GLN A 385 -12.67 -23.67 16.43
CA GLN A 385 -12.05 -24.99 16.55
C GLN A 385 -11.11 -25.38 15.39
N MET A 386 -11.19 -24.71 14.23
CA MET A 386 -10.24 -24.86 13.13
C MET A 386 -9.10 -23.82 13.21
N GLY A 387 -9.18 -22.87 14.15
CA GLY A 387 -8.23 -21.78 14.30
C GLY A 387 -8.40 -20.65 13.29
N ARG A 388 -9.60 -20.54 12.68
CA ARG A 388 -9.98 -19.43 11.79
C ARG A 388 -10.46 -18.25 12.61
N VAL A 389 -10.21 -17.02 12.15
CA VAL A 389 -10.63 -15.79 12.84
C VAL A 389 -12.15 -15.68 12.80
N THR A 390 -12.81 -15.72 13.94
CA THR A 390 -14.26 -15.48 14.09
C THR A 390 -14.59 -14.04 14.45
N GLN A 391 -13.63 -13.33 15.06
CA GLN A 391 -13.77 -11.92 15.36
C GLN A 391 -12.43 -11.20 15.26
N GLY A 392 -12.44 -10.03 14.62
CA GLY A 392 -11.36 -9.06 14.66
C GLY A 392 -11.89 -7.73 15.21
N LEU A 393 -11.27 -7.25 16.27
CA LEU A 393 -11.65 -6.04 17.00
C LEU A 393 -10.54 -5.01 16.93
N THR A 394 -10.90 -3.73 17.01
CA THR A 394 -9.93 -2.64 17.20
C THR A 394 -10.33 -1.66 18.31
N GLY A 395 -9.34 -0.92 18.81
CA GLY A 395 -9.53 0.17 19.75
C GLY A 395 -10.17 -0.26 21.07
N ALA A 396 -11.11 0.54 21.55
CA ALA A 396 -11.84 0.29 22.80
C ALA A 396 -12.50 -1.09 22.82
N GLU A 397 -13.02 -1.58 21.68
CA GLU A 397 -13.62 -2.92 21.60
C GLU A 397 -12.59 -4.03 21.74
N ALA A 398 -11.36 -3.87 21.21
CA ALA A 398 -10.28 -4.82 21.45
C ALA A 398 -9.88 -4.90 22.93
N ARG A 399 -10.10 -3.81 23.68
CA ARG A 399 -9.90 -3.73 25.13
C ARG A 399 -11.15 -4.11 25.95
N ASN A 400 -12.24 -4.53 25.32
CA ASN A 400 -13.54 -4.76 25.97
C ASN A 400 -14.09 -3.53 26.70
N THR A 401 -13.94 -2.34 26.12
CA THR A 401 -14.39 -1.04 26.66
C THR A 401 -15.23 -0.26 25.63
N LEU A 402 -15.97 0.75 26.11
CA LEU A 402 -16.85 1.61 25.31
C LEU A 402 -16.60 3.10 25.62
N PRO A 403 -16.95 4.04 24.72
CA PRO A 403 -17.52 3.81 23.38
C PRO A 403 -16.48 3.28 22.38
N ALA A 404 -16.98 2.63 21.33
CA ALA A 404 -16.13 2.14 20.26
C ALA A 404 -15.43 3.31 19.53
N ASN A 405 -14.10 3.25 19.41
CA ASN A 405 -13.31 4.24 18.69
C ASN A 405 -12.46 3.64 17.56
N GLY A 406 -12.12 2.35 17.61
CA GLY A 406 -11.17 1.77 16.65
C GLY A 406 -11.66 1.67 15.19
N PRO A 407 -10.73 1.51 14.22
CA PRO A 407 -10.99 1.47 12.78
C PRO A 407 -12.02 0.44 12.30
N TYR A 408 -12.16 -0.69 12.99
CA TYR A 408 -13.18 -1.70 12.63
C TYR A 408 -13.55 -2.63 13.77
N LYS A 409 -14.69 -3.30 13.58
CA LYS A 409 -15.01 -4.59 14.19
C LYS A 409 -15.62 -5.48 13.13
N GLN A 410 -15.17 -6.72 13.06
CA GLN A 410 -15.67 -7.69 12.09
C GLN A 410 -15.88 -9.04 12.77
N THR A 411 -17.02 -9.66 12.45
CA THR A 411 -17.39 -11.00 12.90
C THR A 411 -17.62 -11.87 11.68
N TYR A 412 -17.11 -13.10 11.72
CA TYR A 412 -17.12 -14.04 10.61
C TYR A 412 -17.77 -15.36 11.01
N GLY A 413 -18.60 -15.89 10.12
CA GLY A 413 -19.11 -17.25 10.17
C GLY A 413 -18.59 -18.07 9.00
N TYR A 414 -18.29 -19.35 9.25
CA TYR A 414 -17.79 -20.27 8.25
C TYR A 414 -18.58 -21.59 8.29
N ASP A 415 -18.66 -22.29 7.17
CA ASP A 415 -19.06 -23.69 7.14
C ASP A 415 -17.87 -24.62 7.48
N ALA A 416 -18.12 -25.94 7.49
CA ALA A 416 -17.10 -26.94 7.76
C ALA A 416 -16.00 -27.02 6.67
N PHE A 417 -16.28 -26.48 5.48
CA PHE A 417 -15.38 -26.47 4.32
C PHE A 417 -14.55 -25.18 4.21
N SER A 418 -14.71 -24.28 5.20
CA SER A 418 -14.03 -22.98 5.26
C SER A 418 -14.52 -21.94 4.25
N ASN A 419 -15.73 -22.12 3.71
CA ASN A 419 -16.40 -21.05 3.00
C ASN A 419 -16.95 -20.03 4.01
N LEU A 420 -16.81 -18.73 3.70
CA LEU A 420 -17.35 -17.65 4.52
C LEU A 420 -18.87 -17.56 4.33
N THR A 421 -19.64 -17.96 5.35
CA THR A 421 -21.11 -18.01 5.32
C THR A 421 -21.77 -16.75 5.86
N SER A 422 -21.07 -15.99 6.70
CA SER A 422 -21.54 -14.66 7.12
C SER A 422 -20.41 -13.72 7.50
N ARG A 423 -20.64 -12.42 7.29
CA ARG A 423 -19.77 -11.33 7.73
C ARG A 423 -20.62 -10.17 8.21
N THR A 424 -20.33 -9.67 9.41
CA THR A 424 -21.02 -8.51 10.00
C THR A 424 -20.03 -7.61 10.73
N GLY A 425 -20.42 -6.37 11.02
CA GLY A 425 -19.62 -5.51 11.88
C GLY A 425 -19.77 -4.02 11.60
N ARG A 426 -18.67 -3.30 11.78
CA ARG A 426 -18.56 -1.86 11.53
C ARG A 426 -17.18 -1.49 11.01
N HIS A 427 -17.13 -0.42 10.24
CA HIS A 427 -15.91 0.31 9.90
C HIS A 427 -16.03 1.69 10.53
N TRP A 428 -15.08 2.04 11.38
CA TRP A 428 -15.09 3.27 12.16
C TRP A 428 -16.47 3.48 12.81
N THR A 429 -17.12 4.62 12.56
CA THR A 429 -18.41 4.96 13.16
C THR A 429 -19.64 4.42 12.40
N LYS A 430 -19.46 3.63 11.33
CA LYS A 430 -20.55 3.13 10.50
C LYS A 430 -20.66 1.61 10.51
N ASN A 431 -21.88 1.12 10.68
CA ASN A 431 -22.16 -0.30 10.56
C ASN A 431 -22.01 -0.74 9.10
N VAL A 432 -21.46 -1.93 8.97
CA VAL A 432 -21.29 -2.66 7.72
C VAL A 432 -22.51 -3.56 7.53
N PRO A 433 -23.16 -3.57 6.35
CA PRO A 433 -24.27 -4.48 6.09
C PRO A 433 -23.87 -5.94 6.30
N THR A 434 -24.81 -6.73 6.82
CA THR A 434 -24.63 -8.16 6.99
C THR A 434 -24.56 -8.84 5.63
N GLN A 435 -23.47 -9.55 5.40
CA GLN A 435 -23.26 -10.40 4.25
C GLN A 435 -23.50 -11.86 4.62
N THR A 436 -24.14 -12.62 3.73
CA THR A 436 -24.32 -14.06 3.86
C THR A 436 -24.00 -14.79 2.57
N GLY A 437 -23.49 -16.01 2.69
CA GLY A 437 -23.18 -16.90 1.57
C GLY A 437 -23.66 -18.32 1.87
N SER A 438 -24.15 -19.02 0.85
CA SER A 438 -24.52 -20.43 0.92
C SER A 438 -23.78 -21.19 -0.17
N TYR A 439 -23.22 -22.34 0.17
CA TYR A 439 -22.29 -23.07 -0.70
C TYR A 439 -22.72 -24.52 -0.88
N VAL A 440 -22.53 -25.04 -2.09
CA VAL A 440 -22.63 -26.46 -2.42
C VAL A 440 -21.39 -26.81 -3.23
N ASN A 441 -20.59 -27.77 -2.77
CA ASN A 441 -19.31 -28.14 -3.38
C ASN A 441 -18.40 -26.93 -3.64
N ASN A 442 -18.20 -26.09 -2.61
CA ASN A 442 -17.46 -24.82 -2.66
C ASN A 442 -17.98 -23.79 -3.70
N ARG A 443 -19.16 -24.00 -4.30
CA ARG A 443 -19.82 -23.02 -5.17
C ARG A 443 -20.88 -22.25 -4.40
N ASN A 444 -20.77 -20.93 -4.38
CA ASN A 444 -21.81 -20.04 -3.91
C ASN A 444 -23.07 -20.22 -4.77
N THR A 445 -24.21 -20.52 -4.16
CA THR A 445 -25.46 -20.84 -4.86
C THR A 445 -26.07 -19.66 -5.62
N GLN A 446 -25.61 -18.43 -5.37
CA GLN A 446 -26.05 -17.23 -6.06
C GLN A 446 -25.17 -16.85 -7.26
N TRP A 447 -24.08 -17.57 -7.51
CA TRP A 447 -23.11 -17.27 -8.55
C TRP A 447 -23.19 -18.29 -9.69
N GLN A 448 -22.63 -17.92 -10.85
CA GLN A 448 -22.45 -18.83 -11.97
C GLN A 448 -20.97 -19.18 -12.13
N TYR A 449 -20.72 -20.35 -12.71
CA TYR A 449 -19.40 -20.95 -12.82
C TYR A 449 -19.18 -21.56 -14.20
N ASP A 450 -17.92 -21.61 -14.64
CA ASP A 450 -17.51 -22.42 -15.78
C ASP A 450 -17.45 -23.93 -15.42
N LEU A 451 -17.14 -24.76 -16.41
CA LEU A 451 -17.06 -26.21 -16.24
C LEU A 451 -15.94 -26.63 -15.27
N ASP A 452 -14.90 -25.79 -15.11
CA ASP A 452 -13.77 -26.03 -14.21
C ASP A 452 -13.99 -25.47 -12.80
N GLY A 453 -15.14 -24.83 -12.55
CA GLY A 453 -15.49 -24.31 -11.23
C GLY A 453 -15.06 -22.87 -10.96
N ARG A 454 -14.60 -22.12 -11.96
CA ARG A 454 -14.29 -20.70 -11.79
C ARG A 454 -15.55 -19.85 -11.92
N THR A 455 -15.72 -18.85 -11.05
CA THR A 455 -16.88 -17.94 -11.09
C THR A 455 -16.93 -17.19 -12.42
N THR A 456 -18.01 -17.30 -13.18
CA THR A 456 -18.28 -16.54 -14.41
C THR A 456 -19.26 -15.40 -14.19
N GLN A 457 -20.07 -15.46 -13.12
CA GLN A 457 -20.93 -14.35 -12.71
C GLN A 457 -21.10 -14.32 -11.20
N ALA A 458 -20.95 -13.13 -10.60
CA ALA A 458 -21.31 -12.85 -9.21
C ALA A 458 -22.14 -11.55 -9.18
N GLY A 459 -23.45 -11.67 -8.90
CA GLY A 459 -24.37 -10.53 -9.02
C GLY A 459 -24.38 -9.95 -10.44
N THR A 460 -24.05 -8.67 -10.58
CA THR A 460 -23.97 -7.98 -11.89
C THR A 460 -22.63 -8.16 -12.59
N GLN A 461 -21.63 -8.73 -11.91
CA GLN A 461 -20.27 -8.86 -12.45
C GLN A 461 -20.13 -10.11 -13.30
N GLN A 462 -19.37 -9.99 -14.38
CA GLN A 462 -19.13 -11.04 -15.36
C GLN A 462 -17.63 -11.28 -15.48
N PHE A 463 -17.23 -12.54 -15.42
CA PHE A 463 -15.84 -12.96 -15.49
C PHE A 463 -15.65 -13.90 -16.67
N ARG A 464 -14.47 -13.81 -17.27
CA ARG A 464 -14.03 -14.70 -18.35
C ARG A 464 -12.60 -15.12 -18.09
N TYR A 465 -12.25 -16.32 -18.54
CA TYR A 465 -10.92 -16.89 -18.35
C TYR A 465 -10.36 -17.41 -19.67
N ASP A 466 -9.05 -17.24 -19.86
CA ASP A 466 -8.34 -17.84 -20.99
C ASP A 466 -8.11 -19.35 -20.78
N ALA A 467 -7.46 -19.99 -21.74
CA ALA A 467 -7.11 -21.41 -21.70
C ALA A 467 -6.11 -21.79 -20.60
N ALA A 468 -5.43 -20.81 -20.00
CA ALA A 468 -4.57 -21.00 -18.83
C ALA A 468 -5.32 -20.76 -17.50
N GLY A 469 -6.62 -20.43 -17.55
CA GLY A 469 -7.46 -20.16 -16.38
C GLY A 469 -7.29 -18.75 -15.81
N ARG A 470 -6.69 -17.83 -16.57
CA ARG A 470 -6.41 -16.45 -16.13
C ARG A 470 -7.52 -15.49 -16.54
N PRO A 471 -7.85 -14.48 -15.72
CA PRO A 471 -8.94 -13.57 -16.01
C PRO A 471 -8.66 -12.68 -17.23
N VAL A 472 -9.65 -12.59 -18.12
CA VAL A 472 -9.60 -11.77 -19.35
C VAL A 472 -10.80 -10.85 -19.44
N ASN A 473 -10.62 -9.73 -20.14
CA ASN A 473 -11.71 -8.83 -20.49
C ASN A 473 -12.63 -9.44 -21.59
N PRO A 474 -13.76 -8.81 -21.96
CA PRO A 474 -14.66 -9.33 -22.99
C PRO A 474 -14.03 -9.53 -24.38
N THR A 475 -12.96 -8.79 -24.69
CA THR A 475 -12.17 -8.93 -25.93
C THR A 475 -11.10 -10.01 -25.86
N GLY A 476 -10.95 -10.68 -24.71
CA GLY A 476 -9.96 -11.73 -24.48
C GLY A 476 -8.55 -11.25 -24.13
N THR A 477 -8.40 -9.95 -23.89
CA THR A 477 -7.13 -9.41 -23.38
C THR A 477 -7.04 -9.70 -21.90
N LEU A 478 -5.89 -10.21 -21.46
CA LEU A 478 -5.61 -10.44 -20.05
C LEU A 478 -5.73 -9.15 -19.23
N LEU A 479 -6.34 -9.26 -18.05
CA LEU A 479 -6.35 -8.17 -17.08
C LEU A 479 -4.94 -7.94 -16.51
N ASP A 480 -4.23 -8.99 -16.17
CA ASP A 480 -2.78 -8.89 -15.91
C ASP A 480 -2.05 -9.78 -16.90
N THR A 481 -1.02 -9.24 -17.53
CA THR A 481 -0.21 -10.05 -18.45
C THR A 481 0.96 -10.65 -17.71
N TYR A 482 1.14 -11.95 -17.87
CA TYR A 482 2.17 -12.73 -17.21
C TYR A 482 3.23 -13.16 -18.21
N ASP A 483 4.46 -13.34 -17.73
CA ASP A 483 5.53 -13.96 -18.51
C ASP A 483 5.42 -15.49 -18.54
N GLY A 484 6.41 -16.12 -19.18
CA GLY A 484 6.51 -17.58 -19.28
C GLY A 484 6.68 -18.32 -17.94
N ASP A 485 7.06 -17.62 -16.87
CA ASP A 485 7.19 -18.16 -15.52
C ASP A 485 5.93 -17.94 -14.67
N GLY A 486 4.89 -17.30 -15.25
CA GLY A 486 3.65 -16.98 -14.55
C GLY A 486 3.75 -15.76 -13.64
N LEU A 487 4.79 -14.92 -13.79
CA LEU A 487 4.96 -13.68 -13.03
C LEU A 487 4.25 -12.54 -13.77
N ALA A 488 3.56 -11.68 -13.03
CA ALA A 488 2.91 -10.50 -13.62
C ALA A 488 3.98 -9.52 -14.15
N VAL A 489 3.85 -9.13 -15.41
CA VAL A 489 4.76 -8.20 -16.12
C VAL A 489 4.02 -6.96 -16.61
N LYS A 490 2.69 -6.99 -16.66
CA LYS A 490 1.86 -5.82 -16.94
C LYS A 490 0.58 -5.88 -16.13
N LYS A 491 0.29 -4.81 -15.40
CA LYS A 491 -0.97 -4.64 -14.66
C LYS A 491 -1.93 -3.72 -15.43
N TYR A 492 -3.20 -4.10 -15.56
CA TYR A 492 -4.20 -3.30 -16.28
C TYR A 492 -4.75 -2.13 -15.46
N SER A 493 -3.95 -1.08 -15.26
CA SER A 493 -4.49 0.17 -14.73
C SER A 493 -4.96 1.08 -15.87
N PRO A 494 -5.80 2.10 -15.63
CA PRO A 494 -6.11 3.15 -16.62
C PRO A 494 -4.86 3.75 -17.27
N SER A 495 -3.73 3.67 -16.58
CA SER A 495 -2.36 3.88 -17.07
C SER A 495 -1.62 2.54 -17.04
N ALA A 496 -1.33 1.89 -18.17
CA ALA A 496 -0.62 0.61 -18.15
C ALA A 496 0.75 0.74 -17.43
N SER A 497 0.97 -0.04 -16.36
CA SER A 497 2.26 -0.14 -15.66
C SER A 497 2.84 -1.53 -15.89
N TYR A 498 4.15 -1.59 -16.12
CA TYR A 498 4.90 -2.81 -16.40
C TYR A 498 5.81 -3.13 -15.22
N GLU A 499 5.94 -4.41 -14.89
CA GLU A 499 6.73 -4.89 -13.76
C GLU A 499 7.94 -5.68 -14.26
N LEU A 500 9.10 -5.41 -13.66
CA LEU A 500 10.32 -6.17 -13.91
C LEU A 500 10.60 -7.10 -12.73
N PRO A 501 10.15 -8.36 -12.78
CA PRO A 501 10.52 -9.35 -11.78
C PRO A 501 12.01 -9.73 -11.89
N SER A 502 12.59 -10.13 -10.77
CA SER A 502 13.96 -10.61 -10.66
C SER A 502 14.00 -12.09 -10.32
N SER A 503 14.68 -12.87 -11.14
CA SER A 503 14.90 -14.31 -10.96
C SER A 503 15.73 -14.58 -9.70
N VAL A 504 16.74 -13.74 -9.41
CA VAL A 504 17.59 -13.84 -8.20
C VAL A 504 16.80 -13.59 -6.91
N LEU A 505 15.73 -12.79 -6.99
CA LEU A 505 14.86 -12.48 -5.85
C LEU A 505 13.60 -13.36 -5.82
N GLY A 506 13.54 -14.44 -6.60
CA GLY A 506 12.40 -15.37 -6.60
C GLY A 506 11.11 -14.78 -7.21
N GLY A 507 11.24 -13.94 -8.23
CA GLY A 507 10.12 -13.32 -8.96
C GLY A 507 9.62 -12.01 -8.37
N GLN A 508 10.32 -11.45 -7.37
CA GLN A 508 9.99 -10.13 -6.82
C GLN A 508 10.26 -9.01 -7.82
N VAL A 509 9.38 -8.00 -7.86
CA VAL A 509 9.46 -6.86 -8.77
C VAL A 509 10.55 -5.88 -8.34
N VAL A 510 11.61 -5.72 -9.13
CA VAL A 510 12.68 -4.74 -8.83
C VAL A 510 12.25 -3.34 -9.23
N THR A 511 11.60 -3.17 -10.38
CA THR A 511 11.23 -1.85 -10.90
C THR A 511 9.87 -1.90 -11.60
N GLN A 512 9.08 -0.85 -11.36
CA GLN A 512 7.88 -0.53 -12.14
C GLN A 512 8.20 0.50 -13.22
N ILE A 513 7.65 0.29 -14.41
CA ILE A 513 7.85 1.11 -15.60
C ILE A 513 6.49 1.62 -16.06
N GLY A 514 6.42 2.92 -16.34
CA GLY A 514 5.22 3.56 -16.84
C GLY A 514 4.94 3.23 -18.31
N PRO A 515 3.79 3.67 -18.84
CA PRO A 515 3.34 3.30 -20.18
C PRO A 515 4.21 3.84 -21.31
N GLN A 516 5.06 4.85 -21.05
CA GLN A 516 5.99 5.42 -22.02
C GLN A 516 7.40 4.84 -21.91
N GLY A 517 7.61 3.86 -21.01
CA GLY A 517 8.90 3.23 -20.80
C GLY A 517 9.82 3.93 -19.79
N ASN A 518 9.35 5.00 -19.17
CA ASN A 518 10.04 5.70 -18.09
C ASN A 518 9.89 4.95 -16.76
N LYS A 519 10.87 5.11 -15.88
CA LYS A 519 10.81 4.60 -14.52
C LYS A 519 9.64 5.21 -13.74
N GLU A 520 8.92 4.37 -13.00
CA GLU A 520 7.96 4.82 -11.98
C GLU A 520 8.59 4.70 -10.60
N ILE A 521 9.08 3.51 -10.22
CA ILE A 521 9.66 3.28 -8.91
C ILE A 521 10.53 2.03 -8.87
N THR A 522 11.55 2.02 -8.03
CA THR A 522 12.37 0.84 -7.71
C THR A 522 12.21 0.39 -6.27
N TYR A 523 12.25 -0.93 -6.06
CA TYR A 523 12.03 -1.59 -4.79
C TYR A 523 13.32 -2.18 -4.22
N VAL A 524 13.38 -2.23 -2.89
CA VAL A 524 14.53 -2.69 -2.12
C VAL A 524 14.13 -3.91 -1.32
N TYR A 525 14.95 -4.95 -1.41
CA TYR A 525 14.67 -6.26 -0.82
C TYR A 525 15.74 -6.68 0.17
N ALA A 526 15.34 -7.40 1.22
CA ALA A 526 16.22 -8.06 2.16
C ALA A 526 15.68 -9.46 2.46
N ASN A 527 16.52 -10.49 2.37
CA ASN A 527 16.13 -11.87 2.66
C ASN A 527 14.82 -12.31 1.96
N GLY A 528 14.64 -11.92 0.69
CA GLY A 528 13.47 -12.25 -0.11
C GLY A 528 12.19 -11.45 0.20
N LYS A 529 12.27 -10.42 1.07
CA LYS A 529 11.13 -9.55 1.42
C LYS A 529 11.41 -8.11 1.03
N ARG A 530 10.37 -7.40 0.59
CA ARG A 530 10.45 -5.96 0.35
C ARG A 530 10.64 -5.23 1.68
N VAL A 531 11.68 -4.43 1.79
CA VAL A 531 12.01 -3.60 2.96
C VAL A 531 11.96 -2.11 2.66
N GLY A 532 11.74 -1.75 1.40
CA GLY A 532 11.59 -0.36 1.01
C GLY A 532 11.37 -0.19 -0.49
N ARG A 533 11.26 1.08 -0.87
CA ARG A 533 11.20 1.57 -2.24
C ARG A 533 11.93 2.91 -2.31
N GLU A 534 12.14 3.45 -3.51
CA GLU A 534 12.74 4.78 -3.63
C GLU A 534 12.05 5.81 -2.72
N GLY A 535 12.85 6.50 -1.90
CA GLY A 535 12.41 7.50 -0.94
C GLY A 535 11.95 6.99 0.44
N PHE A 536 11.58 5.71 0.58
CA PHE A 536 10.98 5.19 1.83
C PHE A 536 11.46 3.79 2.19
N TRP A 537 11.77 3.57 3.46
CA TRP A 537 11.83 2.22 4.03
C TRP A 537 10.43 1.82 4.49
N GLU A 538 10.06 0.57 4.26
CA GLU A 538 8.74 0.03 4.58
C GLU A 538 8.88 -1.03 5.67
N ILE A 539 8.16 -0.84 6.76
CA ILE A 539 8.16 -1.73 7.92
C ILE A 539 6.76 -2.28 8.07
N LYS A 540 6.66 -3.60 7.94
CA LYS A 540 5.41 -4.31 8.22
C LYS A 540 5.31 -4.64 9.70
N SER A 541 4.10 -4.55 10.25
CA SER A 541 3.84 -5.12 11.57
C SER A 541 4.07 -6.64 11.57
N ALA A 542 4.32 -7.23 12.74
CA ALA A 542 4.63 -8.65 12.85
C ALA A 542 3.44 -9.56 12.47
N ILE A 543 2.22 -9.01 12.50
CA ILE A 543 0.99 -9.70 12.13
C ILE A 543 0.39 -9.19 10.80
N ASN A 544 1.15 -8.39 10.04
CA ASN A 544 0.69 -7.74 8.80
C ASN A 544 -0.63 -6.95 8.99
N SER A 545 -0.81 -6.39 10.18
CA SER A 545 -1.94 -5.51 10.53
C SER A 545 -1.83 -4.12 9.91
N GLY A 546 -0.63 -3.68 9.56
CA GLY A 546 -0.40 -2.35 9.05
C GLY A 546 1.07 -2.14 8.72
N ASP A 547 1.32 -1.00 8.07
CA ASP A 547 2.63 -0.63 7.56
C ASP A 547 3.07 0.73 8.09
N TYR A 548 4.34 0.83 8.43
CA TYR A 548 5.03 2.06 8.77
C TYR A 548 6.06 2.40 7.70
N ASN A 549 6.15 3.67 7.34
CA ASN A 549 7.19 4.15 6.44
C ASN A 549 8.19 5.01 7.20
N ILE A 550 9.48 4.80 6.92
CA ILE A 550 10.55 5.69 7.38
C ILE A 550 11.12 6.43 6.17
N ALA A 551 10.97 7.75 6.18
CA ALA A 551 11.59 8.64 5.21
C ALA A 551 12.75 9.41 5.83
N TYR A 552 13.84 9.55 5.08
CA TYR A 552 14.99 10.40 5.45
C TYR A 552 15.54 10.13 6.85
N GLY A 553 15.54 8.85 7.26
CA GLY A 553 16.06 8.40 8.53
C GLY A 553 15.26 8.81 9.77
N SER A 554 14.22 9.64 9.70
CA SER A 554 13.53 10.12 10.92
C SER A 554 12.01 10.24 10.82
N VAL A 555 11.43 10.43 9.63
CA VAL A 555 9.97 10.62 9.50
C VAL A 555 9.29 9.26 9.52
N VAL A 556 8.58 8.94 10.61
CA VAL A 556 7.84 7.68 10.76
C VAL A 556 6.34 7.93 10.63
N ALA A 557 5.70 7.30 9.66
CA ALA A 557 4.26 7.40 9.45
C ALA A 557 3.63 6.01 9.32
N ARG A 558 2.55 5.76 10.07
CA ARG A 558 1.62 4.68 9.73
C ARG A 558 0.91 5.05 8.43
N THR A 559 0.86 4.13 7.48
CA THR A 559 0.29 4.39 6.16
C THR A 559 -0.92 3.55 5.85
N ASN A 560 -0.94 2.30 6.32
CA ASN A 560 -2.05 1.37 6.08
C ASN A 560 -2.47 0.72 7.39
N GLU A 561 -3.75 0.41 7.48
CA GLU A 561 -4.35 -0.37 8.56
C GLU A 561 -5.27 -1.42 7.94
N PHE A 562 -4.89 -2.70 8.05
CA PHE A 562 -5.57 -3.80 7.36
C PHE A 562 -6.50 -4.57 8.28
N SER A 563 -7.71 -4.86 7.82
CA SER A 563 -8.62 -5.80 8.47
C SER A 563 -8.06 -7.24 8.45
N PRO A 564 -8.64 -8.19 9.20
CA PRO A 564 -8.16 -9.59 9.20
C PRO A 564 -8.21 -10.27 7.83
N ILE A 565 -9.04 -9.78 6.92
CA ILE A 565 -9.15 -10.28 5.53
C ILE A 565 -8.29 -9.47 4.54
N GLY A 566 -7.55 -8.46 5.01
CA GLY A 566 -6.61 -7.67 4.21
C GLY A 566 -7.16 -6.36 3.66
N ASP A 567 -8.42 -6.00 3.93
CA ASP A 567 -9.00 -4.72 3.50
C ASP A 567 -8.28 -3.56 4.22
N ASN A 568 -7.78 -2.56 3.49
CA ASN A 568 -7.24 -1.35 4.12
C ASN A 568 -8.38 -0.45 4.59
N VAL A 569 -8.56 -0.31 5.91
CA VAL A 569 -9.59 0.52 6.53
C VAL A 569 -9.13 1.96 6.78
N GLY A 570 -7.89 2.27 6.41
CA GLY A 570 -7.29 3.59 6.59
C GLY A 570 -6.85 3.86 8.03
N VAL A 571 -6.04 4.91 8.19
CA VAL A 571 -5.50 5.37 9.48
C VAL A 571 -6.28 6.54 10.07
N ASP A 572 -7.28 7.05 9.35
CA ASP A 572 -8.13 8.16 9.78
C ASP A 572 -9.60 7.79 9.56
N ASN A 573 -10.48 8.28 10.45
CA ASN A 573 -11.92 8.07 10.32
C ASN A 573 -12.47 8.89 9.14
N PRO A 574 -12.94 8.25 8.05
CA PRO A 574 -13.45 8.96 6.88
C PRO A 574 -14.82 9.60 7.12
N TYR A 575 -15.53 9.24 8.20
CA TYR A 575 -16.89 9.68 8.48
C TYR A 575 -16.97 10.88 9.42
N LEU A 576 -15.82 11.42 9.85
CA LEU A 576 -15.74 12.68 10.59
C LEU A 576 -15.44 13.83 9.63
N ASP A 577 -15.99 15.02 9.92
CA ASP A 577 -15.81 16.24 9.12
C ASP A 577 -14.31 16.56 8.93
N GLY A 578 -13.79 16.36 7.72
CA GLY A 578 -12.40 16.68 7.37
C GLY A 578 -11.45 15.49 7.15
N GLY A 579 -11.95 14.28 6.87
CA GLY A 579 -11.13 13.14 6.46
C GLY A 579 -10.07 13.49 5.38
N SER A 580 -8.85 13.01 5.59
CA SER A 580 -7.68 13.28 4.75
C SER A 580 -7.84 12.72 3.33
N TRP A 581 -7.49 13.56 2.34
CA TRP A 581 -7.57 13.32 0.89
C TRP A 581 -6.52 12.32 0.37
N ASP A 582 -6.40 11.12 0.97
CA ASP A 582 -5.62 10.09 0.29
C ASP A 582 -6.43 9.54 -0.89
N ARG A 583 -5.97 9.82 -2.10
CA ARG A 583 -6.54 9.32 -3.37
C ARG A 583 -6.49 7.79 -3.48
N SER A 584 -5.83 7.11 -2.54
CA SER A 584 -5.84 5.65 -2.40
C SER A 584 -7.08 5.12 -1.63
N LEU A 585 -7.77 5.97 -0.87
CA LEU A 585 -8.94 5.64 -0.04
C LEU A 585 -10.25 5.95 -0.76
N LEU A 586 -10.38 5.51 -2.01
CA LEU A 586 -11.72 5.30 -2.58
C LEU A 586 -12.40 4.23 -1.73
N TYR A 587 -13.43 4.59 -0.99
CA TYR A 587 -14.13 3.72 -0.04
C TYR A 587 -14.98 2.57 -0.66
N PRO A 588 -14.85 2.25 -1.97
CA PRO A 588 -15.10 0.89 -2.44
C PRO A 588 -13.87 0.19 -3.05
N ALA A 589 -12.67 0.79 -3.04
CA ALA A 589 -11.48 0.21 -3.66
C ALA A 589 -10.94 -1.03 -2.93
N TYR A 590 -11.33 -1.24 -1.68
CA TYR A 590 -11.13 -2.50 -0.96
C TYR A 590 -12.32 -2.74 -0.03
N GLY A 591 -13.36 -3.36 -0.61
CA GLY A 591 -14.51 -3.92 0.12
C GLY A 591 -15.45 -2.91 0.78
N ASP A 592 -16.34 -2.28 0.00
CA ASP A 592 -17.65 -1.87 0.53
C ASP A 592 -18.43 -3.16 0.84
N PRO A 593 -18.76 -3.43 2.11
CA PRO A 593 -19.41 -4.65 2.49
C PRO A 593 -20.95 -4.65 2.30
N SER A 594 -21.52 -3.61 1.69
CA SER A 594 -22.93 -3.61 1.24
C SER A 594 -23.17 -4.43 -0.04
N THR A 595 -22.11 -4.72 -0.78
CA THR A 595 -22.14 -5.53 -2.00
C THR A 595 -21.04 -6.57 -1.92
N PHE A 596 -21.38 -7.86 -2.03
CA PHE A 596 -20.40 -8.79 -2.61
C PHE A 596 -20.19 -8.30 -4.06
N THR A 597 -19.21 -7.47 -4.43
CA THR A 597 -17.84 -7.36 -3.90
C THR A 597 -17.16 -6.07 -4.46
N CYS A 598 -15.81 -5.86 -4.29
CA CYS A 598 -14.81 -5.27 -5.25
C CYS A 598 -13.33 -5.41 -4.74
N ALA A 599 -12.45 -6.26 -5.33
CA ALA A 599 -10.97 -6.21 -5.37
C ALA A 599 -10.22 -6.11 -6.76
N TRP A 600 -9.03 -5.49 -6.79
CA TRP A 600 -8.20 -5.50 -8.02
C TRP A 600 -6.76 -5.98 -7.80
N ASN A 601 -6.56 -7.29 -8.00
CA ASN A 601 -5.33 -8.03 -8.38
C ASN A 601 -5.63 -9.51 -8.14
N GLY A 602 -6.67 -10.00 -8.82
CA GLY A 602 -7.10 -11.39 -8.72
C GLY A 602 -8.61 -11.57 -8.86
N LEU A 603 -9.42 -10.62 -8.37
CA LEU A 603 -10.88 -10.62 -8.55
C LEU A 603 -11.50 -9.36 -7.94
N GLU A 604 -12.44 -8.72 -8.67
CA GLU A 604 -13.52 -7.78 -8.25
C GLU A 604 -13.36 -6.20 -8.42
N VAL A 605 -13.95 -5.55 -9.42
CA VAL A 605 -13.95 -4.05 -9.54
C VAL A 605 -15.25 -3.61 -10.19
N ASN A 606 -15.57 -2.33 -10.37
CA ASN A 606 -15.97 -1.32 -9.40
C ASN A 606 -17.51 -1.37 -9.39
N CYS A 607 -18.16 -1.20 -8.23
CA CYS A 607 -19.62 -1.16 -8.08
C CYS A 607 -20.19 -0.03 -8.95
N SER A 608 -20.63 -0.35 -10.17
CA SER A 608 -20.80 0.63 -11.24
C SER A 608 -21.49 1.93 -10.80
N SER A 609 -20.73 3.02 -10.84
CA SER A 609 -21.26 4.38 -11.01
C SER A 609 -21.94 5.05 -9.81
N LEU A 610 -21.47 4.80 -8.58
CA LEU A 610 -21.86 5.62 -7.45
C LEU A 610 -20.62 6.11 -6.70
N ASN A 611 -19.95 7.10 -7.27
CA ASN A 611 -19.07 7.94 -6.46
C ASN A 611 -19.98 8.83 -5.61
N LYS A 612 -20.30 8.37 -4.39
CA LYS A 612 -20.94 9.26 -3.41
C LYS A 612 -19.83 10.14 -2.84
N PHE A 613 -19.76 11.37 -3.31
CA PHE A 613 -18.78 12.34 -2.84
C PHE A 613 -19.37 13.09 -1.64
N TYR A 614 -18.66 13.06 -0.52
CA TYR A 614 -18.98 13.85 0.66
C TYR A 614 -18.23 15.18 0.57
N LEU A 615 -18.97 16.30 0.60
CA LEU A 615 -18.39 17.64 0.64
C LEU A 615 -18.42 18.15 2.08
N SER A 616 -17.29 18.67 2.58
CA SER A 616 -17.29 19.27 3.92
C SER A 616 -18.09 20.58 3.92
N LYS A 617 -18.92 20.77 4.94
CA LYS A 617 -19.82 21.95 5.08
C LYS A 617 -19.12 23.30 5.16
N ASN A 618 -17.80 23.34 5.28
CA ASN A 618 -17.08 24.54 5.73
C ASN A 618 -16.22 25.22 4.66
N ARG A 619 -16.45 24.94 3.36
CA ARG A 619 -15.78 25.66 2.27
C ARG A 619 -16.73 25.86 1.08
N GLU A 620 -16.79 27.08 0.56
CA GLU A 620 -17.47 27.39 -0.70
C GLU A 620 -16.70 26.73 -1.85
N TRP A 621 -17.33 25.76 -2.51
CA TRP A 621 -16.77 25.11 -3.70
C TRP A 621 -17.73 25.30 -4.87
N ILE A 622 -17.19 25.52 -6.08
CA ILE A 622 -17.94 25.30 -7.33
C ILE A 622 -17.35 24.05 -7.96
N LEU A 623 -18.12 22.98 -8.05
CA LEU A 623 -17.68 21.75 -8.70
C LEU A 623 -17.97 21.86 -10.20
N THR A 624 -16.92 21.90 -11.01
CA THR A 624 -17.05 21.78 -12.47
C THR A 624 -16.95 20.31 -12.86
N LEU A 625 -18.02 19.75 -13.42
CA LEU A 625 -18.03 18.43 -14.05
C LEU A 625 -17.81 18.59 -15.57
N THR A 626 -16.74 18.02 -16.11
CA THR A 626 -16.50 17.98 -17.56
C THR A 626 -16.65 16.55 -18.07
N ILE A 627 -17.62 16.33 -18.96
CA ILE A 627 -17.86 15.03 -19.60
C ILE A 627 -17.41 15.12 -21.06
N ARG A 628 -16.56 14.18 -21.51
CA ARG A 628 -16.11 14.08 -22.91
C ARG A 628 -16.56 12.76 -23.53
N GLY A 629 -17.30 12.83 -24.62
CA GLY A 629 -17.72 11.69 -25.43
C GLY A 629 -17.15 11.77 -26.85
N ARG A 630 -16.85 10.62 -27.46
CA ARG A 630 -16.43 10.54 -28.87
C ARG A 630 -17.50 9.79 -29.67
N VAL A 631 -18.16 10.48 -30.60
CA VAL A 631 -19.19 9.89 -31.47
C VAL A 631 -18.84 10.22 -32.92
N GLY A 632 -18.69 9.20 -33.76
CA GLY A 632 -18.43 9.40 -35.20
C GLY A 632 -17.17 10.21 -35.52
N GLY A 633 -16.13 10.14 -34.68
CA GLY A 633 -14.86 10.85 -34.88
C GLY A 633 -14.78 12.25 -34.25
N ALA A 634 -15.90 12.87 -33.87
CA ALA A 634 -15.93 14.16 -33.17
C ALA A 634 -15.91 13.97 -31.64
N VAL A 635 -15.19 14.86 -30.93
CA VAL A 635 -15.19 14.94 -29.46
C VAL A 635 -16.19 16.01 -29.05
N ASN A 636 -17.24 15.63 -28.33
CA ASN A 636 -18.18 16.56 -27.72
C ASN A 636 -17.84 16.71 -26.23
N GLN A 637 -17.79 17.94 -25.75
CA GLN A 637 -17.49 18.30 -24.37
C GLN A 637 -18.66 19.08 -23.77
N THR A 638 -19.19 18.62 -22.64
CA THR A 638 -20.21 19.35 -21.87
C THR A 638 -19.68 19.64 -20.47
N LYS A 639 -19.89 20.87 -20.00
CA LYS A 639 -19.47 21.37 -18.69
C LYS A 639 -20.71 21.69 -17.85
N ALA A 640 -20.77 21.21 -16.61
CA ALA A 640 -21.78 21.59 -15.64
C ALA A 640 -21.09 22.12 -14.37
N GLU A 641 -21.64 23.17 -13.77
CA GLU A 641 -21.14 23.77 -12.52
C GLU A 641 -22.15 23.53 -11.41
N LEU A 642 -21.72 22.96 -10.29
CA LEU A 642 -22.57 22.62 -9.14
C LEU A 642 -22.13 23.43 -7.91
N VAL A 643 -23.10 24.03 -7.22
CA VAL A 643 -22.89 24.86 -6.01
C VAL A 643 -23.54 24.15 -4.80
N PRO A 644 -22.82 23.87 -3.71
CA PRO A 644 -23.39 23.25 -2.51
C PRO A 644 -24.49 24.11 -1.89
N GLY A 645 -25.66 23.51 -1.61
CA GLY A 645 -26.82 24.17 -0.99
C GLY A 645 -27.89 24.70 -1.95
N GLY A 646 -27.76 24.47 -3.27
CA GLY A 646 -28.80 24.81 -4.25
C GLY A 646 -29.67 23.59 -4.65
N ASP A 647 -30.98 23.81 -4.84
CA ASP A 647 -31.99 22.79 -5.23
C ASP A 647 -31.85 22.23 -6.67
N GLN A 648 -30.71 22.42 -7.35
CA GLN A 648 -30.60 22.07 -8.77
C GLN A 648 -30.26 20.59 -8.99
N LEU A 649 -31.31 19.79 -9.21
CA LEU A 649 -31.25 18.52 -9.93
C LEU A 649 -30.98 18.81 -11.42
N GLY A 650 -29.89 18.25 -11.97
CA GLY A 650 -29.48 18.50 -13.36
C GLY A 650 -29.34 17.21 -14.15
N LYS A 651 -30.08 17.07 -15.27
CA LYS A 651 -29.88 16.00 -16.25
C LYS A 651 -29.10 16.55 -17.44
N VAL A 652 -27.92 16.00 -17.70
CA VAL A 652 -27.06 16.37 -18.84
C VAL A 652 -27.17 15.28 -19.91
N VAL A 653 -27.81 15.60 -21.03
CA VAL A 653 -27.97 14.68 -22.18
C VAL A 653 -26.89 14.96 -23.22
N TYR A 654 -26.20 13.92 -23.70
CA TYR A 654 -25.15 14.05 -24.72
C TYR A 654 -25.24 12.97 -25.80
N GLY A 655 -25.34 13.41 -27.05
CA GLY A 655 -25.48 12.55 -28.23
C GLY A 655 -26.91 12.50 -28.77
N SER A 656 -27.06 12.38 -30.09
CA SER A 656 -28.34 12.09 -30.72
C SER A 656 -28.59 10.58 -30.71
N ALA A 657 -29.77 10.19 -30.26
CA ALA A 657 -30.28 8.84 -30.43
C ALA A 657 -30.27 8.45 -31.93
N GLY A 658 -29.69 7.29 -32.25
CA GLY A 658 -30.03 6.62 -33.51
C GLY A 658 -31.51 6.23 -33.52
N PRO A 659 -32.11 5.89 -34.68
CA PRO A 659 -33.54 5.58 -34.76
C PRO A 659 -33.87 4.39 -33.84
N GLY A 660 -34.53 4.67 -32.70
CA GLY A 660 -34.97 3.67 -31.71
C GLY A 660 -34.12 3.54 -30.43
N GLY A 661 -33.07 4.35 -30.22
CA GLY A 661 -32.26 4.32 -28.98
C GLY A 661 -32.53 5.49 -28.03
N GLU A 662 -32.30 5.32 -26.73
CA GLU A 662 -32.23 6.44 -25.76
C GLU A 662 -30.88 7.18 -25.92
N PRO A 663 -30.84 8.52 -25.88
CA PRO A 663 -29.59 9.27 -25.90
C PRO A 663 -28.77 9.00 -24.62
N SER A 664 -27.44 8.99 -24.72
CA SER A 664 -26.59 8.86 -23.54
C SER A 664 -26.79 10.07 -22.64
N SER A 665 -27.03 9.84 -21.35
CA SER A 665 -27.26 10.93 -20.40
C SER A 665 -26.63 10.63 -19.05
N VAL A 666 -26.22 11.70 -18.36
CA VAL A 666 -25.79 11.66 -16.96
C VAL A 666 -26.77 12.48 -16.15
N GLU A 667 -27.40 11.84 -15.17
CA GLU A 667 -28.29 12.45 -14.20
C GLU A 667 -27.50 12.74 -12.91
N ILE A 668 -27.60 13.98 -12.44
CA ILE A 668 -26.94 14.45 -11.22
C ILE A 668 -28.00 14.65 -10.15
N ILE A 669 -27.92 13.86 -9.07
CA ILE A 669 -28.81 13.94 -7.92
C ILE A 669 -28.02 14.59 -6.78
N ALA A 670 -28.35 15.85 -6.44
CA ALA A 670 -27.74 16.56 -5.33
C ALA A 670 -28.56 16.36 -4.04
N GLU A 671 -27.90 15.94 -2.96
CA GLU A 671 -28.38 15.98 -1.58
C GLU A 671 -27.67 17.14 -0.84
N PRO A 672 -28.15 17.61 0.33
CA PRO A 672 -27.56 18.75 1.04
C PRO A 672 -26.05 18.60 1.34
N ASP A 673 -25.57 17.37 1.59
CA ASP A 673 -24.21 17.06 2.04
C ASP A 673 -23.47 16.07 1.11
N SER A 674 -24.09 15.67 -0.02
CA SER A 674 -23.49 14.74 -0.99
C SER A 674 -24.11 14.91 -2.38
N PHE A 675 -23.47 14.40 -3.42
CA PHE A 675 -24.13 14.26 -4.73
C PHE A 675 -23.83 12.88 -5.34
N GLU A 676 -24.78 12.40 -6.14
CA GLU A 676 -24.78 11.13 -6.86
C GLU A 676 -24.82 11.38 -8.37
N LEU A 677 -24.00 10.64 -9.14
CA LEU A 677 -23.97 10.70 -10.60
C LEU A 677 -24.47 9.38 -11.18
N ARG A 678 -25.57 9.40 -11.93
CA ARG A 678 -26.12 8.21 -12.63
C ARG A 678 -25.89 8.34 -14.14
N SER A 679 -25.25 7.35 -14.75
CA SER A 679 -25.04 7.30 -16.21
C SER A 679 -26.02 6.33 -16.86
N MET A 680 -26.65 6.73 -17.96
CA MET A 680 -27.44 5.88 -18.83
C MET A 680 -26.80 5.83 -20.23
N GLY A 681 -26.45 4.62 -20.70
CA GLY A 681 -25.88 4.37 -22.03
C GLY A 681 -24.35 4.26 -22.09
N THR A 682 -23.83 3.51 -23.07
CA THR A 682 -22.43 3.07 -23.15
C THR A 682 -21.39 4.19 -23.32
N MET A 683 -20.30 4.02 -22.57
CA MET A 683 -19.00 4.71 -22.62
C MET A 683 -18.95 6.17 -22.12
N MET A 684 -19.03 6.34 -20.80
CA MET A 684 -18.29 7.41 -20.13
C MET A 684 -16.79 7.06 -20.17
N ASN A 685 -16.03 7.78 -20.99
CA ASN A 685 -14.59 7.50 -21.13
C ASN A 685 -13.74 8.22 -20.07
N TRP A 686 -14.26 9.28 -19.45
CA TRP A 686 -13.49 10.09 -18.50
C TRP A 686 -14.37 11.05 -17.69
N ILE A 687 -14.14 11.12 -16.37
CA ILE A 687 -14.67 12.16 -15.48
C ILE A 687 -13.46 12.88 -14.89
N GLU A 688 -13.35 14.18 -15.13
CA GLU A 688 -12.34 15.02 -14.50
C GLU A 688 -13.02 15.91 -13.47
N MET A 689 -12.71 15.66 -12.21
CA MET A 689 -13.03 16.57 -11.11
C MET A 689 -11.79 17.41 -10.88
N LYS A 690 -11.86 18.67 -11.27
CA LYS A 690 -10.85 19.64 -10.88
C LYS A 690 -11.26 20.27 -9.56
N PRO A 691 -10.57 20.01 -8.43
CA PRO A 691 -10.45 21.11 -7.47
C PRO A 691 -9.81 22.28 -8.23
N LEU A 692 -10.17 23.52 -7.90
CA LEU A 692 -9.38 24.66 -8.34
C LEU A 692 -7.90 24.31 -8.08
N GLU A 693 -7.10 24.24 -9.14
CA GLU A 693 -5.71 23.80 -9.06
C GLU A 693 -4.98 24.68 -8.04
N TYR A 694 -4.72 24.13 -6.85
CA TYR A 694 -3.74 24.63 -5.90
C TYR A 694 -2.90 23.43 -5.46
N GLY A 695 -1.58 23.53 -5.66
CA GLY A 695 -0.63 22.43 -5.56
C GLY A 695 -0.37 21.90 -4.14
N PHE A 696 0.19 20.69 -4.10
CA PHE A 696 0.91 20.03 -2.99
C PHE A 696 0.32 20.18 -1.57
N VAL A 697 -0.32 19.12 -1.08
CA VAL A 697 -0.71 18.97 0.34
C VAL A 697 0.39 18.20 1.08
N ILE A 698 1.09 18.88 1.98
CA ILE A 698 1.85 18.27 3.08
C ILE A 698 0.84 17.98 4.22
N PRO A 699 0.95 16.87 4.99
CA PRO A 699 -0.02 16.52 6.01
C PRO A 699 -0.14 17.62 7.08
N GLN A 700 -1.30 18.26 7.14
CA GLN A 700 -1.57 19.37 8.05
C GLN A 700 -1.96 18.86 9.44
N ARG A 701 -0.96 18.54 10.28
CA ARG A 701 -1.13 18.65 11.74
C ARG A 701 -0.58 20.00 12.19
N THR A 702 -1.41 21.04 12.16
CA THR A 702 -1.43 22.16 13.13
C THR A 702 -2.51 23.17 12.76
N GLN A 703 -3.26 23.61 13.77
CA GLN A 703 -4.33 24.60 13.65
C GLN A 703 -3.80 25.90 13.03
N TRP A 704 -4.40 26.35 11.92
CA TRP A 704 -4.18 27.70 11.40
C TRP A 704 -4.60 28.71 12.47
N ARG A 705 -3.64 29.40 13.07
CA ARG A 705 -3.93 30.53 13.94
C ARG A 705 -4.49 31.65 13.06
N ALA A 706 -5.66 32.18 13.41
CA ALA A 706 -6.20 33.37 12.77
C ALA A 706 -5.15 34.51 12.82
N VAL A 707 -5.02 35.27 11.73
CA VAL A 707 -4.21 36.50 11.75
C VAL A 707 -4.92 37.47 12.68
N ASP A 708 -4.23 37.92 13.72
CA ASP A 708 -4.71 38.94 14.65
C ASP A 708 -4.00 40.27 14.33
N PRO A 709 -4.64 41.19 13.60
CA PRO A 709 -4.04 42.47 13.25
C PRO A 709 -3.60 43.28 14.48
N ALA A 710 -4.25 43.11 15.63
CA ALA A 710 -3.86 43.85 16.84
C ALA A 710 -2.49 43.40 17.37
N GLU A 711 -2.18 42.11 17.28
CA GLU A 711 -0.89 41.56 17.70
C GLU A 711 0.24 41.86 16.71
N ILE A 712 -0.07 41.87 15.41
CA ILE A 712 0.87 42.31 14.37
C ILE A 712 1.19 43.80 14.53
N ARG A 713 0.17 44.65 14.74
CA ARG A 713 0.37 46.09 14.97
C ARG A 713 1.29 46.37 16.15
N LYS A 714 1.12 45.63 17.27
CA LYS A 714 1.99 45.75 18.45
C LYS A 714 3.42 45.30 18.15
N ALA A 715 3.60 44.23 17.38
CA ALA A 715 4.92 43.76 17.00
C ALA A 715 5.62 44.71 16.01
N LEU A 716 4.88 45.26 15.06
CA LEU A 716 5.34 46.27 14.11
C LEU A 716 5.77 47.57 14.82
N ALA A 717 4.97 48.06 15.77
CA ALA A 717 5.33 49.24 16.57
C ALA A 717 6.65 49.03 17.32
N ARG A 718 6.82 47.87 17.97
CA ARG A 718 8.08 47.52 18.66
C ARG A 718 9.27 47.42 17.70
N MET A 719 9.05 46.99 16.46
CA MET A 719 10.10 46.89 15.45
C MET A 719 10.54 48.28 14.97
N LEU A 720 9.60 49.19 14.73
CA LEU A 720 9.88 50.56 14.29
C LEU A 720 10.59 51.38 15.37
N ASP A 721 10.30 51.14 16.66
CA ASP A 721 10.94 51.82 17.79
C ASP A 721 12.41 51.40 18.02
N LYS A 722 12.88 50.31 17.39
CA LYS A 722 14.17 49.70 17.69
C LYS A 722 15.25 50.03 16.66
N ASP A 723 16.49 50.24 17.14
CA ASP A 723 17.73 50.29 16.35
C ASP A 723 17.69 51.26 15.13
N GLY A 724 16.86 52.30 15.20
CA GLY A 724 16.71 53.31 14.13
C GLY A 724 15.84 52.86 12.94
N CYS A 725 15.16 51.72 13.04
CA CYS A 725 14.31 51.17 11.98
C CYS A 725 13.22 52.15 11.51
N GLY A 726 12.48 52.78 12.43
CA GLY A 726 11.44 53.76 12.08
C GLY A 726 11.98 54.93 11.25
N LYS A 727 13.10 55.53 11.68
CA LYS A 727 13.77 56.61 10.91
C LYS A 727 14.27 56.15 9.55
N PHE A 728 14.79 54.93 9.48
CA PHE A 728 15.24 54.35 8.20
C PHE A 728 14.08 54.11 7.24
N VAL A 729 12.95 53.59 7.74
CA VAL A 729 11.73 53.40 6.95
C VAL A 729 11.18 54.74 6.48
N GLU A 730 11.13 55.76 7.34
CA GLU A 730 10.74 57.13 6.97
C GLU A 730 11.67 57.73 5.91
N GLU A 731 12.99 57.54 6.03
CA GLU A 731 13.95 58.02 5.04
C GLU A 731 13.83 57.28 3.70
N LEU A 732 13.61 55.95 3.75
CA LEU A 732 13.39 55.10 2.58
C LEU A 732 12.15 55.53 1.83
N ILE A 733 11.06 55.68 2.55
CA ILE A 733 9.82 56.24 2.07
C ILE A 733 10.17 57.60 1.44
N ASN A 734 10.55 58.63 2.20
CA ASN A 734 10.79 59.98 1.64
C ASN A 734 11.70 60.02 0.40
N ARG A 735 12.75 59.20 0.35
CA ARG A 735 13.63 59.11 -0.82
C ARG A 735 12.95 58.46 -2.02
N LEU A 736 12.17 57.41 -1.81
CA LEU A 736 11.44 56.71 -2.85
C LEU A 736 10.37 57.60 -3.53
N ALA A 737 9.70 58.51 -2.80
CA ALA A 737 8.85 59.52 -3.46
C ALA A 737 9.65 60.49 -4.32
N GLY A 738 10.81 60.93 -3.83
CA GLY A 738 11.71 61.81 -4.58
C GLY A 738 12.22 61.17 -5.87
N ASP A 739 12.62 59.90 -5.79
CA ASP A 739 13.18 59.14 -6.92
C ASP A 739 12.11 58.76 -7.96
N THR A 740 10.85 58.54 -7.54
CA THR A 740 9.77 58.05 -8.43
C THR A 740 8.72 59.11 -8.83
N GLY A 741 8.64 60.24 -8.13
CA GLY A 741 7.60 61.26 -8.30
C GLY A 741 6.20 60.85 -7.80
N ASN A 742 6.09 59.72 -7.08
CA ASN A 742 4.86 59.26 -6.43
C ASN A 742 4.87 59.72 -4.96
N PRO A 743 4.06 60.69 -4.52
CA PRO A 743 4.05 61.13 -3.12
C PRO A 743 3.41 60.06 -2.21
N PHE A 744 3.67 60.11 -0.90
CA PHE A 744 3.15 59.11 0.04
C PHE A 744 1.73 59.40 0.54
N VAL A 745 0.99 58.34 0.88
CA VAL A 745 -0.29 58.39 1.60
C VAL A 745 -0.07 58.74 3.07
N SER A 746 0.96 58.17 3.69
CA SER A 746 1.51 58.53 5.00
C SER A 746 2.99 58.14 5.01
N ASP A 747 3.82 58.93 5.66
CA ASP A 747 5.23 58.61 5.91
C ASP A 747 5.45 57.73 7.14
N TYR A 748 4.38 57.45 7.89
CA TYR A 748 4.42 56.60 9.09
C TYR A 748 3.77 55.23 8.85
N ALA A 749 4.58 54.17 8.97
CA ALA A 749 4.16 52.80 8.64
C ALA A 749 2.97 52.27 9.46
N LEU A 750 2.74 52.75 10.69
CA LEU A 750 1.57 52.35 11.48
C LEU A 750 0.26 52.96 10.98
N ASP A 751 0.29 54.15 10.38
CA ASP A 751 -0.92 54.75 9.80
C ASP A 751 -1.34 54.00 8.53
N LEU A 752 -0.34 53.56 7.74
CA LEU A 752 -0.56 52.67 6.60
C LEU A 752 -1.13 51.32 7.07
N PHE A 753 -0.57 50.75 8.14
CA PHE A 753 -1.08 49.52 8.75
C PHE A 753 -2.55 49.66 9.16
N ASP A 754 -2.89 50.72 9.90
CA ASP A 754 -4.26 50.94 10.40
C ASP A 754 -5.27 51.13 9.26
N THR A 755 -4.83 51.75 8.17
CA THR A 755 -5.64 51.92 6.96
C THR A 755 -5.95 50.58 6.30
N VAL A 756 -4.96 49.67 6.17
CA VAL A 756 -5.17 48.32 5.62
C VAL A 756 -5.98 47.43 6.58
N ALA A 757 -5.70 47.52 7.88
CA ALA A 757 -6.37 46.72 8.91
C ALA A 757 -7.85 47.07 9.04
N GLY A 758 -8.19 48.37 8.94
CA GLY A 758 -9.57 48.85 8.94
C GLY A 758 -10.42 48.37 7.76
N GLN A 759 -9.79 47.84 6.69
CA GLN A 759 -10.46 47.24 5.54
C GLN A 759 -10.66 45.72 5.67
N GLY A 760 -10.14 45.08 6.74
CA GLY A 760 -10.28 43.63 6.98
C GLY A 760 -9.38 42.74 6.12
N ASN A 761 -8.36 43.31 5.46
CA ASN A 761 -7.65 42.68 4.34
C ASN A 761 -6.28 42.04 4.70
N PHE A 762 -6.13 41.50 5.92
CA PHE A 762 -4.97 40.67 6.27
C PHE A 762 -5.31 39.19 6.09
N VAL A 763 -4.65 38.54 5.15
CA VAL A 763 -4.94 37.15 4.80
C VAL A 763 -3.70 36.29 5.01
N ARG A 764 -3.88 35.13 5.64
CA ARG A 764 -2.81 34.12 5.73
C ARG A 764 -2.81 33.31 4.43
N GLY A 765 -1.74 33.43 3.65
CA GLY A 765 -1.54 32.74 2.37
C GLY A 765 -1.64 33.65 1.13
N GLY A 766 -0.67 33.48 0.21
CA GLY A 766 -0.62 34.15 -1.10
C GLY A 766 -0.07 33.22 -2.20
N LEU A 767 -0.92 32.97 -3.20
CA LEU A 767 -0.69 32.61 -4.61
C LEU A 767 0.00 31.28 -5.00
N ALA A 768 -0.67 30.57 -5.93
CA ALA A 768 -0.35 29.27 -6.54
C ALA A 768 0.92 29.26 -7.42
N ASP A 769 2.09 29.63 -6.92
CA ASP A 769 3.35 29.35 -7.60
C ASP A 769 4.21 28.39 -6.78
N LYS A 770 4.38 27.19 -7.33
CA LYS A 770 5.10 26.07 -6.72
C LYS A 770 6.54 26.51 -6.43
N ASN A 771 6.93 26.51 -5.15
CA ASN A 771 8.30 26.59 -4.61
C ASN A 771 8.80 27.92 -4.00
N ARG A 772 7.95 28.87 -3.57
CA ARG A 772 8.41 30.02 -2.75
C ARG A 772 7.51 30.32 -1.55
N VAL A 773 8.14 30.52 -0.39
CA VAL A 773 7.51 31.16 0.78
C VAL A 773 7.81 32.65 0.64
N SER A 774 6.86 33.44 0.14
CA SER A 774 6.98 34.90 0.11
C SER A 774 5.64 35.52 0.48
N SER A 775 5.68 36.64 1.20
CA SER A 775 4.54 37.55 1.34
C SER A 775 4.29 38.24 -0.01
N THR A 776 3.05 38.68 -0.23
CA THR A 776 2.66 39.42 -1.45
C THR A 776 1.57 40.44 -1.16
N VAL A 777 1.55 41.53 -1.92
CA VAL A 777 0.50 42.56 -1.89
C VAL A 777 -0.49 42.42 -3.04
N SER A 778 -1.77 42.68 -2.77
CA SER A 778 -2.80 42.90 -3.81
C SER A 778 -3.65 44.16 -3.51
N GLY A 779 -4.25 44.81 -4.53
CA GLY A 779 -5.18 45.97 -4.36
C GLY A 779 -4.63 47.33 -4.82
N GLN A 780 -5.04 48.47 -4.24
CA GLN A 780 -4.32 49.79 -4.21
C GLN A 780 -4.86 50.71 -3.08
N MET A 781 -4.01 51.47 -2.37
CA MET A 781 -4.43 52.43 -1.33
C MET A 781 -4.58 53.86 -1.90
N VAL A 782 -5.62 54.14 -2.69
CA VAL A 782 -5.77 55.48 -3.31
C VAL A 782 -6.64 56.42 -2.46
N TYR A 783 -6.11 57.60 -2.10
CA TYR A 783 -6.87 58.76 -1.58
C TYR A 783 -6.69 59.97 -2.51
N GLY A 784 -7.55 60.12 -3.53
CA GLY A 784 -7.49 61.28 -4.44
C GLY A 784 -8.49 61.22 -5.60
N LYS A 785 -9.11 62.37 -5.91
CA LYS A 785 -10.37 62.54 -6.68
C LYS A 785 -10.56 61.59 -7.88
N GLY A 786 -11.44 60.60 -7.69
CA GLY A 786 -12.06 59.84 -8.79
C GLY A 786 -12.02 58.32 -8.66
N LYS A 787 -11.19 57.76 -7.76
CA LYS A 787 -11.17 56.32 -7.47
C LYS A 787 -11.66 56.07 -6.04
N LYS A 788 -12.58 55.11 -5.86
CA LYS A 788 -13.06 54.67 -4.53
C LYS A 788 -11.97 53.87 -3.81
N PRO A 789 -11.87 53.90 -2.46
CA PRO A 789 -10.95 53.06 -1.72
C PRO A 789 -11.27 51.59 -2.02
N GLY A 790 -10.28 50.79 -2.42
CA GLY A 790 -10.54 49.45 -2.94
C GLY A 790 -9.44 48.44 -2.66
N ASN A 791 -9.68 47.64 -1.61
CA ASN A 791 -9.18 46.27 -1.44
C ASN A 791 -7.65 46.09 -1.38
N ALA A 792 -6.92 47.01 -0.75
CA ALA A 792 -5.51 46.76 -0.41
C ALA A 792 -5.42 45.60 0.59
N ALA A 793 -4.73 44.52 0.24
CA ALA A 793 -4.58 43.32 1.05
C ALA A 793 -3.12 42.89 1.18
N VAL A 794 -2.75 42.56 2.42
CA VAL A 794 -1.43 42.04 2.78
C VAL A 794 -1.57 40.54 2.97
N HIS A 795 -0.89 39.78 2.12
CA HIS A 795 -0.84 38.32 2.21
C HIS A 795 0.43 37.89 2.91
N LEU A 796 0.29 37.33 4.11
CA LEU A 796 1.41 36.86 4.90
C LEU A 796 1.77 35.42 4.53
N GLY A 797 3.08 35.13 4.46
CA GLY A 797 3.59 33.81 4.17
C GLY A 797 3.18 32.77 5.23
N SER A 798 3.05 31.49 4.84
CA SER A 798 2.84 30.40 5.79
C SER A 798 4.19 29.78 6.17
N TYR A 799 4.62 30.00 7.42
CA TYR A 799 5.79 29.31 7.98
C TYR A 799 5.42 27.88 8.40
N PHE A 800 6.15 26.88 7.91
CA PHE A 800 6.18 25.55 8.51
C PHE A 800 7.60 24.97 8.53
N ASN A 801 8.17 24.86 9.74
CA ASN A 801 8.78 23.64 10.28
C ASN A 801 9.19 23.84 11.76
N GLY A 802 8.41 23.26 12.69
CA GLY A 802 8.75 23.12 14.12
C GLY A 802 7.87 23.94 15.09
N PRO A 803 7.90 23.62 16.40
CA PRO A 803 7.19 24.37 17.43
C PRO A 803 7.86 25.74 17.64
N VAL A 804 7.33 26.77 16.96
CA VAL A 804 7.75 28.16 17.14
C VAL A 804 6.84 28.79 18.22
N GLN A 805 7.43 29.49 19.20
CA GLN A 805 6.65 30.20 20.22
C GLN A 805 5.79 31.30 19.56
N ALA A 806 4.57 31.49 20.06
CA ALA A 806 3.58 32.44 19.55
C ALA A 806 4.11 33.88 19.34
N SER A 807 5.05 34.33 20.17
CA SER A 807 5.69 35.65 20.08
C SER A 807 6.65 35.80 18.88
N SER A 808 7.30 34.71 18.45
CA SER A 808 8.21 34.70 17.31
C SER A 808 7.46 34.74 15.98
N VAL A 809 6.26 34.12 15.92
CA VAL A 809 5.39 34.17 14.74
C VAL A 809 4.86 35.58 14.48
N ASN A 810 4.39 36.28 15.53
CA ASN A 810 3.86 37.63 15.40
C ASN A 810 4.92 38.66 14.94
N PHE A 811 6.21 38.43 15.23
CA PHE A 811 7.29 39.32 14.82
C PHE A 811 7.70 39.09 13.35
N ILE A 812 7.73 37.83 12.90
CA ILE A 812 7.93 37.49 11.48
C ILE A 812 6.78 38.06 10.64
N ASP A 813 5.54 37.85 11.10
CA ASP A 813 4.35 38.42 10.45
C ASP A 813 4.42 39.97 10.40
N ALA A 814 5.01 40.62 11.41
CA ALA A 814 5.21 42.08 11.41
C ALA A 814 6.32 42.54 10.45
N PHE A 815 7.38 41.76 10.25
CA PHE A 815 8.42 42.04 9.26
C PHE A 815 7.87 41.93 7.83
N ASP A 816 7.16 40.84 7.54
CA ASP A 816 6.49 40.63 6.25
C ASP A 816 5.44 41.72 6.02
N THR A 817 4.70 42.11 7.07
CA THR A 817 3.76 43.23 7.00
C THR A 817 4.46 44.54 6.66
N LEU A 818 5.61 44.85 7.26
CA LEU A 818 6.35 46.08 6.95
C LEU A 818 6.85 46.08 5.50
N HIS A 819 7.37 44.94 5.02
CA HIS A 819 7.78 44.75 3.63
C HIS A 819 6.64 45.10 2.67
N GLU A 820 5.47 44.51 2.91
CA GLU A 820 4.28 44.72 2.08
C GLU A 820 3.68 46.15 2.22
N LEU A 821 3.72 46.76 3.40
CA LEU A 821 3.19 48.13 3.58
C LEU A 821 3.99 49.18 2.81
N ILE A 822 5.29 48.97 2.61
CA ILE A 822 6.12 49.89 1.82
C ILE A 822 5.67 49.91 0.36
N HIS A 823 5.23 48.77 -0.20
CA HIS A 823 4.63 48.74 -1.54
C HIS A 823 3.36 49.61 -1.62
N HIS A 824 2.55 49.62 -0.57
CA HIS A 824 1.31 50.39 -0.49
C HIS A 824 1.47 51.87 -0.14
N ALA A 825 2.68 52.35 0.14
CA ALA A 825 2.86 53.68 0.69
C ALA A 825 2.56 54.81 -0.32
N GLY A 826 2.51 54.53 -1.63
CA GLY A 826 2.35 55.52 -2.70
C GLY A 826 0.91 55.99 -2.94
N LEU A 827 0.73 57.29 -3.18
CA LEU A 827 -0.58 57.94 -3.33
C LEU A 827 -1.20 57.75 -4.72
N ASN A 828 -0.38 57.73 -5.76
CA ASN A 828 -0.83 57.64 -7.15
C ASN A 828 -0.81 56.19 -7.70
N ASP A 829 0.03 55.33 -7.13
CA ASP A 829 0.20 53.90 -7.46
C ASP A 829 1.09 53.21 -6.40
N TYR A 830 1.35 51.91 -6.54
CA TYR A 830 2.33 51.16 -5.75
C TYR A 830 3.77 51.40 -6.15
N TYR A 831 4.65 51.10 -5.20
CA TYR A 831 6.07 50.95 -5.48
C TYR A 831 6.38 49.52 -5.88
N TYR A 832 7.09 49.34 -7.00
CA TYR A 832 7.56 48.03 -7.45
C TYR A 832 8.85 47.63 -6.74
N ASP A 833 9.09 46.33 -6.58
CA ASP A 833 10.31 45.78 -5.96
C ASP A 833 11.60 46.37 -6.53
N GLU A 834 11.65 46.58 -7.85
CA GLU A 834 12.80 47.18 -8.54
C GLU A 834 13.07 48.62 -8.10
N GLN A 835 12.03 49.44 -7.93
CA GLN A 835 12.17 50.83 -7.49
C GLN A 835 12.67 50.90 -6.05
N ILE A 836 12.11 50.05 -5.18
CA ILE A 836 12.50 49.96 -3.78
C ILE A 836 13.95 49.48 -3.65
N ALA A 837 14.33 48.45 -4.41
CA ALA A 837 15.70 47.92 -4.42
C ALA A 837 16.72 48.94 -4.92
N GLN A 838 16.40 49.71 -5.97
CA GLN A 838 17.28 50.77 -6.49
C GLN A 838 17.44 51.92 -5.49
N THR A 839 16.37 52.39 -4.88
CA THR A 839 16.43 53.44 -3.84
C THR A 839 17.22 52.94 -2.62
N LEU A 840 17.01 51.70 -2.17
CA LEU A 840 17.78 51.08 -1.08
C LEU A 840 19.27 50.96 -1.39
N PHE A 841 19.62 50.63 -2.64
CA PHE A 841 21.01 50.62 -3.08
C PHE A 841 21.61 52.03 -3.03
N GLY A 842 20.89 53.04 -3.50
CA GLY A 842 21.32 54.45 -3.43
C GLY A 842 21.48 54.98 -1.99
N MET A 843 20.67 54.50 -1.05
CA MET A 843 20.74 54.90 0.35
C MET A 843 21.84 54.18 1.15
N THR A 844 22.04 52.88 0.87
CA THR A 844 22.87 52.02 1.75
C THR A 844 24.18 51.57 1.14
N GLY A 845 24.32 51.62 -0.19
CA GLY A 845 25.46 51.08 -0.92
C GLY A 845 25.63 49.56 -0.81
N THR A 846 24.60 48.83 -0.36
CA THR A 846 24.68 47.38 -0.13
C THR A 846 24.93 46.63 -1.45
N PRO A 847 26.01 45.84 -1.61
CA PRO A 847 26.28 45.15 -2.87
C PRO A 847 25.23 44.09 -3.22
N GLY A 848 25.03 43.84 -4.52
CA GLY A 848 24.18 42.76 -5.02
C GLY A 848 22.81 43.17 -5.56
N LEU A 849 22.64 44.43 -5.98
CA LEU A 849 21.45 44.87 -6.73
C LEU A 849 21.29 44.03 -8.01
N PRO A 850 20.15 43.35 -8.23
CA PRO A 850 19.93 42.55 -9.44
C PRO A 850 19.90 43.41 -10.71
N ASP A 851 20.60 42.97 -11.76
CA ASP A 851 20.50 43.57 -13.10
C ASP A 851 19.55 42.74 -13.97
N LYS A 852 18.62 43.40 -14.66
CA LYS A 852 17.61 42.76 -15.50
C LYS A 852 18.21 41.85 -16.58
N LYS A 853 19.42 42.16 -17.07
CA LYS A 853 20.11 41.36 -18.09
C LYS A 853 20.49 39.95 -17.61
N ASP A 854 20.55 39.72 -16.30
CA ASP A 854 21.02 38.46 -15.71
C ASP A 854 19.89 37.42 -15.54
N TYR A 855 18.63 37.75 -15.87
CA TYR A 855 17.47 36.90 -15.63
C TYR A 855 16.69 36.58 -16.91
N LYS A 856 16.30 35.30 -17.06
CA LYS A 856 15.62 34.78 -18.27
C LYS A 856 14.17 35.26 -18.44
N ASN A 857 13.52 35.69 -17.37
CA ASN A 857 12.15 36.19 -17.39
C ASN A 857 11.96 37.29 -16.32
N ASN A 858 10.94 38.12 -16.51
CA ASN A 858 10.66 39.26 -15.62
C ASN A 858 10.26 38.81 -14.21
N ARG A 859 9.70 37.61 -14.05
CA ARG A 859 9.27 37.05 -12.76
C ARG A 859 10.47 36.76 -11.84
N ASP A 860 11.52 36.15 -12.39
CA ASP A 860 12.74 35.83 -11.64
C ASP A 860 13.52 37.10 -11.27
N PHE A 861 13.51 38.11 -12.14
CA PHE A 861 14.08 39.42 -11.88
C PHE A 861 13.35 40.17 -10.76
N ILE A 862 12.01 40.20 -10.78
CA ILE A 862 11.20 40.81 -9.71
C ILE A 862 11.46 40.09 -8.37
N GLY A 863 11.47 38.75 -8.38
CA GLY A 863 11.75 37.98 -7.18
C GLY A 863 13.16 38.19 -6.62
N ALA A 864 14.16 38.44 -7.47
CA ALA A 864 15.50 38.79 -7.02
C ALA A 864 15.56 40.19 -6.38
N ASN A 865 14.79 41.16 -6.90
CA ASN A 865 14.69 42.51 -6.31
C ASN A 865 13.96 42.48 -4.96
N SER A 866 12.87 41.72 -4.84
CA SER A 866 12.17 41.50 -3.57
C SER A 866 13.11 40.85 -2.52
N ALA A 867 13.89 39.83 -2.90
CA ALA A 867 14.86 39.21 -2.00
C ALA A 867 15.98 40.18 -1.57
N TYR A 868 16.44 41.06 -2.46
CA TYR A 868 17.39 42.12 -2.13
C TYR A 868 16.76 43.14 -1.15
N PHE A 869 15.51 43.55 -1.38
CA PHE A 869 14.75 44.41 -0.48
C PHE A 869 14.64 43.78 0.92
N SER A 870 14.16 42.55 1.04
CA SER A 870 14.06 41.86 2.34
C SER A 870 15.40 41.79 3.07
N LYS A 871 16.50 41.53 2.36
CA LYS A 871 17.85 41.44 2.94
C LYS A 871 18.33 42.78 3.51
N VAL A 872 18.15 43.87 2.77
CA VAL A 872 18.56 45.21 3.24
C VAL A 872 17.66 45.64 4.40
N LEU A 873 16.35 45.42 4.27
CA LEU A 873 15.37 45.75 5.31
C LEU A 873 15.66 44.96 6.60
N SER A 874 15.93 43.66 6.54
CA SER A 874 16.25 42.83 7.71
C SER A 874 17.56 43.23 8.39
N THR A 875 18.46 43.92 7.69
CA THR A 875 19.71 44.41 8.28
C THR A 875 19.49 45.70 9.08
N LYS A 876 18.56 46.55 8.63
CA LYS A 876 18.26 47.85 9.25
C LYS A 876 17.09 47.80 10.24
N CYS A 877 16.23 46.81 10.08
CA CYS A 877 15.13 46.45 10.96
C CYS A 877 15.32 44.99 11.41
N PRO A 878 16.31 44.72 12.28
CA PRO A 878 16.70 43.36 12.62
C PRO A 878 15.57 42.60 13.32
N VAL A 879 15.30 41.40 12.80
CA VAL A 879 14.52 40.38 13.50
C VAL A 879 15.29 40.01 14.76
N LEU A 880 14.64 40.06 15.93
CA LEU A 880 15.25 39.64 17.19
C LEU A 880 15.81 38.21 17.03
N SER A 881 17.13 38.07 16.93
CA SER A 881 17.75 36.80 17.28
C SER A 881 17.43 36.54 18.74
N ARG A 882 17.00 35.31 19.06
CA ARG A 882 16.92 34.85 20.44
C ARG A 882 18.20 35.14 21.22
#